data_AF-A0A940BWA3-F1
#
_entry.id   AF-A0A940BWA3-F1
#
_cell.length_a   1.000
_cell.length_b   1.000
_cell.length_c   1.000
_cell.angle_alpha   90.00
_cell.angle_beta   90.00
_cell.angle_gamma   90.00
#
_symmetry.space_group_name_H-M   'P 1'
#
loop_
_entity.id
_entity.type
_entity.pdbx_description
1 polymer ?
#
loop_
_entity_poly.entity_id
_entity_poly.type
_entity_poly.pdbx_seq_one_letter_code
_entity_poly.pdbx_strand_id
1 'polypeptide(L)'
;MKYNKTTKSILAGILAVIMTLSGFMPGYIGGVNAAANADAFTASVGDAAEDSTSTDATVVTDEDIPEYIFEEEEEEAEEILPSDLDVNFAVVEEALFETPSYNNYIVVDLGDGSDKFESATLTLLNETNRQEMVIDADTIMDSSLLFYADFPNASYKGKYLIEKINYVIDDQKYEKLITEDNMLPRFGVDKEISEEPNGWLDENTASSNTESDVTTIADNNASVMDLSDSFVAAEAVGVNGTNSDIVISDTAASAIVGSSYADAAGKEMASAISNRLGSSDTKGSSSGNVIIVLDPGHGAADSGAVKTWDGVTYRERDINQKIANACKAELQKTSGITVYMTRSSTTEPFHGNTSEDLAWRCKFAYEMGADLFVSLHCNSGLSTANGAEVWVPNSNYNTKVHDIGVEVGKAIVNKLASLGLANRGYKIRTSSSTKYPDKSMADYYAVIRGCKTYGIPGMIVEHGFLSNKEDCEKFFGSDEKIAALGVADAQGIVECIETIKNNRSGSVGETGWSTLNGKKIYRDANGNLKIGFFTIDGKTYYAGPDGYVVTGLKKINGARYYFDNEGVMLTNAWKKPKKVKYYFTSTGAAAANCWLTINNKLYYFKSNGKRYSSGWRTLSGRKYYFYSGGYVAVNKWMWNYGSKYRLGPDGKALIGLNKIGKNYYYFSSAGAMQYGWVKNNGNKYYMSWTNGKALKGWHTIWGRKYYFSKSTAKMKTGWLTVKKKTYYMLSDGGCMTGWNKIKKKIYYFNYSGVMQTGWTYYNYKKAYLKDDTGELAKNTFIILKNGKTYYFNKKYAMQTGLKTINKEKYYFADSGVMAVSKWVTVKNKKYYATADGKLAHDCWQKIDDKTYYFGSDYAYVTGTQTIDGKTYVFDENGVLTDGEAPEETSETDTTSELYAIMGTSSVTVDDMVKRYNSSGMTYPAKALKKGGAADITTFCTIIKEEAEAEGVKAEVLYAQVMIETGWLKFGGQVKISQYNFGGLGATDGGAGGATFKDVRTGLRAQTQHLKAYACKDALKNECVDPRFKYVSRGCAPYVEYLGMKENPSGKGWASAEGYGQHIIDLIKTIKK
;
A
#
# COMPACT_ATOMS: atom_id res chain seq x y z
N MET A 1 36.68 23.64 5.68
CA MET A 1 36.69 23.03 4.32
C MET A 1 35.37 23.34 3.63
N LYS A 2 35.30 23.38 2.30
CA LYS A 2 34.06 23.72 1.57
C LYS A 2 32.96 22.68 1.83
N TYR A 3 31.82 23.11 2.39
CA TYR A 3 30.56 22.36 2.39
C TYR A 3 29.56 23.03 1.43
N ASN A 4 28.55 22.28 0.99
CA ASN A 4 27.81 22.57 -0.25
C ASN A 4 26.37 23.08 0.00
N LYS A 5 25.79 23.79 -0.98
CA LYS A 5 24.57 24.63 -0.94
C LYS A 5 23.26 23.96 -0.41
N THR A 6 23.24 22.67 -0.14
CA THR A 6 22.01 21.84 -0.08
C THR A 6 21.14 22.03 1.17
N THR A 7 21.65 22.62 2.26
CA THR A 7 20.88 22.73 3.52
C THR A 7 19.77 23.79 3.47
N LYS A 8 19.94 24.88 2.72
CA LYS A 8 19.04 26.04 2.75
C LYS A 8 17.63 25.77 2.21
N SER A 9 17.45 24.78 1.34
CA SER A 9 16.17 24.54 0.64
C SER A 9 15.08 23.87 1.48
N ILE A 10 15.37 23.43 2.72
CA ILE A 10 14.46 22.60 3.51
C ILE A 10 13.69 23.41 4.57
N LEU A 11 14.23 24.51 5.10
CA LEU A 11 13.55 25.36 6.09
C LEU A 11 12.39 26.16 5.47
N ALA A 12 12.61 26.76 4.29
CA ALA A 12 11.64 27.66 3.64
C ALA A 12 10.25 27.03 3.34
N GLY A 13 10.14 25.70 3.31
CA GLY A 13 8.88 24.99 3.08
C GLY A 13 8.00 24.77 4.31
N ILE A 14 8.48 25.09 5.53
CA ILE A 14 7.77 24.80 6.79
C ILE A 14 7.02 26.02 7.34
N LEU A 15 7.49 27.24 7.05
CA LEU A 15 6.95 28.48 7.63
C LEU A 15 5.58 28.89 7.08
N ALA A 16 5.44 28.92 5.75
CA ALA A 16 4.30 29.45 5.00
C ALA A 16 2.94 28.74 5.25
N VAL A 17 2.85 27.92 6.28
CA VAL A 17 1.66 27.20 6.77
C VAL A 17 1.17 27.77 8.11
N ILE A 18 1.94 28.62 8.81
CA ILE A 18 1.62 29.07 10.18
C ILE A 18 1.03 30.50 10.22
N MET A 19 1.58 31.49 9.49
CA MET A 19 1.13 32.90 9.57
C MET A 19 -0.31 33.20 9.11
N THR A 20 -1.10 32.23 8.64
CA THR A 20 -2.48 32.47 8.15
C THR A 20 -3.59 32.32 9.19
N LEU A 21 -3.27 32.05 10.48
CA LEU A 21 -4.27 31.79 11.53
C LEU A 21 -4.06 32.53 12.88
N SER A 22 -3.44 33.70 12.87
CA SER A 22 -3.33 34.62 14.03
C SER A 22 -4.34 35.80 13.98
N GLY A 23 -5.55 35.55 13.47
CA GLY A 23 -6.60 36.58 13.32
C GLY A 23 -7.49 36.77 14.57
N PHE A 24 -7.33 37.93 15.23
CA PHE A 24 -8.22 38.55 16.23
C PHE A 24 -8.27 37.99 17.68
N MET A 25 -7.94 38.90 18.61
CA MET A 25 -8.33 38.87 20.04
C MET A 25 -9.61 39.73 20.26
N PRO A 26 -10.16 39.91 21.50
CA PRO A 26 -11.61 39.94 21.71
C PRO A 26 -12.33 41.29 21.52
N GLY A 27 -13.62 41.20 21.18
CA GLY A 27 -14.62 42.29 21.18
C GLY A 27 -16.03 41.76 21.50
N TYR A 28 -16.97 42.62 21.92
CA TYR A 28 -18.18 42.22 22.65
C TYR A 28 -19.50 42.73 22.03
N ILE A 29 -20.58 41.93 22.16
CA ILE A 29 -22.00 42.19 21.82
C ILE A 29 -22.36 42.39 20.34
N GLY A 30 -23.34 41.62 19.85
CA GLY A 30 -24.13 41.94 18.65
C GLY A 30 -24.79 40.71 18.02
N GLY A 31 -26.12 40.61 18.02
CA GLY A 31 -26.82 39.43 17.49
C GLY A 31 -28.13 39.72 16.77
N VAL A 32 -28.26 39.21 15.54
CA VAL A 32 -29.52 39.06 14.77
C VAL A 32 -29.39 37.88 13.77
N ASN A 33 -30.50 37.45 13.15
CA ASN A 33 -30.56 36.21 12.36
C ASN A 33 -30.62 36.43 10.83
N ALA A 34 -29.87 35.61 10.09
CA ALA A 34 -30.22 35.02 8.79
C ALA A 34 -29.49 33.65 8.72
N ALA A 35 -30.12 32.49 8.51
CA ALA A 35 -30.80 31.98 7.30
C ALA A 35 -29.81 31.76 6.13
N ALA A 36 -29.65 30.55 5.54
CA ALA A 36 -30.27 29.24 5.83
C ALA A 36 -29.44 28.04 5.28
N ASN A 37 -29.83 26.81 5.66
CA ASN A 37 -29.36 25.50 5.14
C ASN A 37 -27.87 25.13 5.43
N ALA A 38 -27.44 23.86 5.52
CA ALA A 38 -28.14 22.56 5.51
C ALA A 38 -27.60 21.62 6.64
N ASP A 39 -28.11 20.38 6.72
CA ASP A 39 -27.52 19.29 7.53
C ASP A 39 -26.47 18.52 6.67
N ALA A 40 -25.55 17.68 7.17
CA ALA A 40 -25.72 16.69 8.24
C ALA A 40 -24.40 16.09 8.79
N PHE A 41 -24.28 15.92 10.12
CA PHE A 41 -23.31 14.99 10.74
C PHE A 41 -23.76 14.35 12.09
N THR A 42 -23.81 13.01 12.15
CA THR A 42 -23.77 12.09 13.33
C THR A 42 -23.32 10.73 12.76
N ALA A 43 -22.40 9.91 13.30
CA ALA A 43 -21.57 9.88 14.52
C ALA A 43 -22.23 9.52 15.87
N SER A 44 -21.75 8.39 16.42
CA SER A 44 -21.73 7.80 17.80
C SER A 44 -21.10 6.38 17.66
N VAL A 45 -20.58 5.58 18.62
CA VAL A 45 -20.07 5.70 20.01
C VAL A 45 -20.98 6.26 21.10
N GLY A 46 -21.40 5.51 22.12
CA GLY A 46 -21.12 4.09 22.48
C GLY A 46 -19.95 3.93 23.48
N ASP A 47 -20.08 3.05 24.47
CA ASP A 47 -19.08 2.74 25.52
C ASP A 47 -19.41 1.39 26.23
N ALA A 48 -18.56 0.88 27.12
CA ALA A 48 -18.68 -0.47 27.72
C ALA A 48 -18.57 -0.54 29.26
N ALA A 49 -19.05 -1.66 29.84
CA ALA A 49 -18.75 -2.25 31.16
C ALA A 49 -19.37 -3.69 31.15
N GLU A 50 -18.60 -4.78 31.23
CA GLU A 50 -18.06 -5.42 32.45
C GLU A 50 -19.12 -6.16 33.29
N ASP A 51 -19.13 -7.50 33.21
CA ASP A 51 -18.90 -8.42 34.35
C ASP A 51 -18.37 -9.77 33.80
N SER A 52 -18.30 -10.82 34.64
CA SER A 52 -17.27 -11.86 34.63
C SER A 52 -17.80 -13.32 34.54
N THR A 53 -17.02 -14.30 35.07
CA THR A 53 -17.18 -15.78 35.01
C THR A 53 -16.78 -16.47 33.69
N SER A 54 -16.23 -17.70 33.64
CA SER A 54 -15.20 -18.45 34.42
C SER A 54 -15.07 -19.87 33.82
N THR A 55 -14.12 -20.70 34.28
CA THR A 55 -13.89 -22.12 33.86
C THR A 55 -13.37 -22.29 32.42
N ASP A 56 -12.59 -23.31 32.03
CA ASP A 56 -11.59 -24.18 32.72
C ASP A 56 -10.81 -24.95 31.63
N ALA A 57 -9.62 -25.54 31.82
CA ALA A 57 -8.62 -25.55 32.91
C ALA A 57 -7.22 -25.58 32.21
N THR A 58 -6.06 -26.06 32.68
CA THR A 58 -5.59 -26.87 33.83
C THR A 58 -4.18 -26.43 34.25
N VAL A 59 -3.74 -26.78 35.46
CA VAL A 59 -2.35 -26.62 35.96
C VAL A 59 -1.65 -27.98 36.03
N VAL A 60 -0.36 -28.01 35.72
CA VAL A 60 0.63 -28.99 36.23
C VAL A 60 1.86 -28.19 36.67
N THR A 61 2.57 -28.65 37.70
CA THR A 61 3.54 -27.87 38.49
C THR A 61 5.00 -27.99 38.02
N ASP A 62 5.81 -27.00 38.36
CA ASP A 62 7.27 -27.08 38.35
C ASP A 62 7.79 -28.00 39.47
N GLU A 63 8.84 -28.79 39.19
CA GLU A 63 9.90 -29.18 40.14
C GLU A 63 11.02 -29.94 39.40
N ASP A 64 12.17 -29.29 39.15
CA ASP A 64 13.53 -29.88 39.10
C ASP A 64 14.60 -28.78 38.83
N ILE A 65 15.68 -28.78 39.63
CA ILE A 65 16.78 -27.79 39.76
C ILE A 65 18.09 -28.65 39.91
N PRO A 66 19.35 -28.28 39.50
CA PRO A 66 20.00 -26.95 39.29
C PRO A 66 20.52 -26.69 37.85
N GLU A 67 20.76 -25.46 37.35
CA GLU A 67 21.64 -24.33 37.75
C GLU A 67 23.09 -24.41 37.21
N TYR A 68 23.47 -23.44 36.35
CA TYR A 68 24.83 -22.89 36.33
C TYR A 68 24.88 -21.47 35.71
N ILE A 69 24.95 -20.48 36.60
CA ILE A 69 25.49 -19.11 36.50
C ILE A 69 25.92 -18.59 35.11
N PHE A 70 25.36 -17.44 34.73
CA PHE A 70 26.12 -16.32 34.16
C PHE A 70 25.73 -15.04 34.91
N GLU A 71 26.72 -14.22 35.27
CA GLU A 71 26.53 -12.95 35.96
C GLU A 71 26.12 -11.87 34.94
N GLU A 72 25.01 -11.16 35.18
CA GLU A 72 24.75 -9.85 34.58
C GLU A 72 25.05 -8.79 35.66
N GLU A 73 26.03 -7.93 35.42
CA GLU A 73 26.29 -6.76 36.26
C GLU A 73 25.16 -5.74 36.04
N GLU A 74 24.53 -5.27 37.11
CA GLU A 74 23.62 -4.13 37.05
C GLU A 74 24.45 -2.85 36.85
N GLU A 75 24.48 -2.30 35.63
CA GLU A 75 24.81 -0.88 35.44
C GLU A 75 23.68 -0.06 36.08
N GLU A 76 23.91 0.43 37.30
CA GLU A 76 23.10 1.50 37.89
C GLU A 76 23.07 2.69 36.91
N ALA A 77 21.87 3.23 36.65
CA ALA A 77 21.77 4.44 35.84
C ALA A 77 22.28 5.63 36.67
N GLU A 78 23.41 6.23 36.24
CA GLU A 78 23.94 7.44 36.88
C GLU A 78 22.85 8.52 36.98
N GLU A 79 22.54 8.93 38.22
CA GLU A 79 21.58 9.99 38.50
C GLU A 79 22.21 11.32 38.05
N ILE A 80 21.75 11.85 36.91
CA ILE A 80 22.25 13.09 36.34
C ILE A 80 21.99 14.22 37.34
N LEU A 81 23.06 14.80 37.88
CA LEU A 81 22.95 15.90 38.82
C LEU A 81 22.29 17.11 38.13
N PRO A 82 21.40 17.87 38.79
CA PRO A 82 20.75 19.02 38.17
C PRO A 82 21.68 20.15 37.70
N SER A 83 22.97 20.12 38.06
CA SER A 83 24.02 20.99 37.50
C SER A 83 24.41 20.64 36.06
N ASP A 84 24.23 19.38 35.66
CA ASP A 84 24.87 18.77 34.50
C ASP A 84 23.89 18.65 33.31
N LEU A 85 22.77 19.35 33.36
CA LEU A 85 21.75 19.36 32.32
C LEU A 85 22.29 19.98 31.02
N ASP A 86 22.19 19.24 29.91
CA ASP A 86 22.47 19.71 28.55
C ASP A 86 21.35 20.63 28.03
N VAL A 87 21.75 21.67 27.27
CA VAL A 87 20.83 22.52 26.50
C VAL A 87 20.41 21.77 25.23
N ASN A 88 19.17 21.28 25.19
CA ASN A 88 18.63 20.60 24.02
C ASN A 88 18.44 21.55 22.83
N PHE A 89 17.92 22.75 23.10
CA PHE A 89 17.80 23.85 22.14
C PHE A 89 17.60 25.21 22.81
N ALA A 90 17.90 26.26 22.06
CA ALA A 90 17.55 27.64 22.37
C ALA A 90 17.07 28.34 21.08
N VAL A 91 15.91 28.99 21.13
CA VAL A 91 15.18 29.60 20.00
C VAL A 91 14.64 30.98 20.43
N VAL A 92 14.51 31.93 19.50
CA VAL A 92 14.07 33.32 19.73
C VAL A 92 12.97 33.67 18.69
N GLU A 93 12.30 34.83 18.78
CA GLU A 93 11.15 35.22 17.94
C GLU A 93 11.44 35.85 16.55
N GLU A 94 12.33 36.84 16.41
CA GLU A 94 12.84 37.34 15.10
C GLU A 94 14.36 37.56 15.06
N ALA A 95 15.00 37.29 13.90
CA ALA A 95 16.47 37.32 13.74
C ALA A 95 17.10 38.70 13.90
N LEU A 96 16.27 39.73 13.67
CA LEU A 96 16.55 41.13 13.86
C LEU A 96 15.28 41.77 14.40
N PHE A 97 15.32 42.26 15.65
CA PHE A 97 14.26 43.11 16.19
C PHE A 97 14.56 44.57 15.85
N GLU A 98 13.61 45.27 15.23
CA GLU A 98 13.67 46.73 15.10
C GLU A 98 13.10 47.40 16.35
N THR A 99 13.72 48.48 16.83
CA THR A 99 13.24 49.18 18.03
C THR A 99 12.25 50.30 17.67
N PRO A 100 11.12 50.44 18.39
CA PRO A 100 10.74 49.71 19.60
C PRO A 100 10.06 48.35 19.32
N SER A 101 10.54 47.28 19.95
CA SER A 101 9.83 45.99 20.02
C SER A 101 9.61 45.55 21.48
N TYR A 102 8.56 44.76 21.72
CA TYR A 102 8.10 44.31 23.05
C TYR A 102 7.55 42.89 23.00
N ASN A 103 7.63 42.16 24.11
CA ASN A 103 7.22 40.76 24.25
C ASN A 103 7.88 39.81 23.23
N ASN A 104 9.16 40.03 22.93
CA ASN A 104 9.92 39.19 21.99
C ASN A 104 10.25 37.86 22.67
N TYR A 105 9.67 36.74 22.24
CA TYR A 105 9.85 35.48 22.96
C TYR A 105 11.21 34.80 22.74
N ILE A 106 11.65 34.09 23.77
CA ILE A 106 12.83 33.22 23.77
C ILE A 106 12.46 31.92 24.47
N VAL A 107 12.87 30.77 23.93
CA VAL A 107 12.64 29.44 24.51
C VAL A 107 13.97 28.72 24.66
N VAL A 108 14.25 28.19 25.85
CA VAL A 108 15.40 27.32 26.14
C VAL A 108 14.89 26.01 26.76
N ASP A 109 15.42 24.87 26.35
CA ASP A 109 15.01 23.55 26.84
C ASP A 109 16.20 22.81 27.46
N LEU A 110 16.03 22.33 28.69
CA LEU A 110 17.05 21.72 29.54
C LEU A 110 16.59 20.32 30.01
N GLY A 111 17.41 19.29 29.82
CA GLY A 111 17.14 17.93 30.32
C GLY A 111 16.08 17.14 29.53
N ASP A 112 15.68 15.96 30.02
CA ASP A 112 14.80 15.03 29.28
C ASP A 112 13.33 14.99 29.75
N GLY A 113 13.01 15.76 30.79
CA GLY A 113 11.68 15.84 31.42
C GLY A 113 11.54 15.09 32.76
N SER A 114 12.65 14.67 33.37
CA SER A 114 12.75 14.27 34.78
C SER A 114 12.41 15.42 35.75
N ASP A 115 13.02 16.57 35.53
CA ASP A 115 13.15 17.65 36.51
C ASP A 115 12.01 18.69 36.43
N LYS A 116 11.94 19.55 37.45
CA LYS A 116 10.94 20.62 37.55
C LYS A 116 11.60 21.92 37.99
N PHE A 117 11.76 22.83 37.05
CA PHE A 117 12.24 24.17 37.35
C PHE A 117 11.19 24.95 38.14
N GLU A 118 11.60 25.51 39.28
CA GLU A 118 10.77 26.39 40.12
C GLU A 118 10.78 27.83 39.60
N SER A 119 11.95 28.26 39.10
CA SER A 119 12.17 29.52 38.41
C SER A 119 13.42 29.41 37.52
N ALA A 120 13.53 30.28 36.51
CA ALA A 120 14.72 30.42 35.70
C ALA A 120 14.90 31.85 35.21
N THR A 121 16.14 32.24 34.91
CA THR A 121 16.49 33.54 34.32
C THR A 121 17.52 33.36 33.20
N LEU A 122 17.39 34.13 32.13
CA LEU A 122 18.20 34.02 30.93
C LEU A 122 19.05 35.28 30.73
N THR A 123 20.36 35.10 30.50
CA THR A 123 21.31 36.19 30.27
C THR A 123 21.57 36.37 28.78
N LEU A 124 21.21 37.55 28.27
CA LEU A 124 21.43 38.00 26.89
C LEU A 124 22.58 39.01 26.88
N LEU A 125 23.74 38.62 26.38
CA LEU A 125 24.91 39.49 26.26
C LEU A 125 24.86 40.26 24.94
N ASN A 126 24.80 41.59 24.99
CA ASN A 126 25.03 42.43 23.83
C ASN A 126 26.53 42.46 23.48
N GLU A 127 26.94 41.63 22.53
CA GLU A 127 28.32 41.52 22.01
C GLU A 127 28.85 42.85 21.41
N THR A 128 28.00 43.85 21.19
CA THR A 128 28.39 45.15 20.59
C THR A 128 28.77 46.21 21.62
N ASN A 129 28.14 46.23 22.80
CA ASN A 129 28.45 47.18 23.88
C ASN A 129 28.91 46.52 25.20
N ARG A 130 28.94 45.18 25.25
CA ARG A 130 29.27 44.33 26.41
C ARG A 130 28.34 44.49 27.62
N GLN A 131 27.12 44.96 27.42
CA GLN A 131 26.07 44.96 28.46
C GLN A 131 25.30 43.65 28.46
N GLU A 132 24.97 43.16 29.64
CA GLU A 132 24.09 42.01 29.87
C GLU A 132 22.66 42.48 30.15
N MET A 133 21.69 41.79 29.58
CA MET A 133 20.27 41.87 29.95
C MET A 133 19.88 40.51 30.58
N VAL A 134 19.24 40.53 31.74
CA VAL A 134 18.69 39.32 32.38
C VAL A 134 17.17 39.41 32.33
N ILE A 135 16.52 38.34 31.86
CA ILE A 135 15.06 38.21 31.80
C ILE A 135 14.60 36.98 32.56
N ASP A 136 13.48 37.10 33.29
CA ASP A 136 12.88 35.99 34.04
C ASP A 136 12.02 35.09 33.12
N ALA A 137 11.89 33.82 33.47
CA ALA A 137 10.99 32.90 32.77
C ALA A 137 9.53 33.25 33.06
N ASP A 138 8.76 33.52 32.01
CA ASP A 138 7.32 33.77 32.07
C ASP A 138 6.52 32.47 32.25
N THR A 139 6.89 31.42 31.50
CA THR A 139 6.16 30.15 31.49
C THR A 139 7.15 28.97 31.48
N ILE A 140 6.99 28.07 32.45
CA ILE A 140 7.74 26.80 32.57
C ILE A 140 6.84 25.65 32.11
N MET A 141 7.32 24.80 31.20
CA MET A 141 6.58 23.69 30.58
C MET A 141 7.44 22.42 30.52
N ASP A 142 7.33 21.57 31.53
CA ASP A 142 8.16 20.38 31.72
C ASP A 142 9.67 20.76 31.65
N SER A 143 10.40 20.39 30.60
CA SER A 143 11.81 20.74 30.35
C SER A 143 12.03 22.12 29.70
N SER A 144 10.98 22.73 29.14
CA SER A 144 11.06 23.94 28.32
C SER A 144 10.74 25.22 29.11
N LEU A 145 11.55 26.25 28.92
CA LEU A 145 11.50 27.53 29.63
C LEU A 145 11.26 28.66 28.61
N LEU A 146 10.12 29.35 28.73
CA LEU A 146 9.73 30.51 27.91
C LEU A 146 10.06 31.81 28.66
N PHE A 147 10.72 32.73 27.96
CA PHE A 147 11.10 34.06 28.40
C PHE A 147 10.58 35.10 27.40
N TYR A 148 10.49 36.37 27.84
CA TYR A 148 10.15 37.51 26.99
C TYR A 148 11.17 38.64 27.17
N ALA A 149 11.58 39.27 26.06
CA ALA A 149 12.53 40.38 26.03
C ALA A 149 11.91 41.64 25.41
N ASP A 150 12.24 42.81 25.96
CA ASP A 150 11.80 44.11 25.47
C ASP A 150 12.98 44.95 24.96
N PHE A 151 12.83 45.55 23.78
CA PHE A 151 13.81 46.42 23.15
C PHE A 151 13.17 47.79 22.84
N PRO A 152 12.84 48.60 23.87
CA PRO A 152 11.92 49.73 23.75
C PRO A 152 12.46 50.97 23.01
N ASN A 153 13.73 51.00 22.61
CA ASN A 153 14.35 52.07 21.82
C ASN A 153 15.79 51.72 21.39
N ALA A 154 16.37 52.53 20.50
CA ALA A 154 17.67 52.29 19.87
C ALA A 154 18.90 52.28 20.81
N SER A 155 18.76 52.55 22.11
CA SER A 155 19.85 52.28 23.07
C SER A 155 20.13 50.78 23.25
N TYR A 156 19.13 49.94 22.97
CA TYR A 156 19.27 48.48 22.97
C TYR A 156 19.92 47.92 21.70
N LYS A 157 20.28 48.76 20.73
CA LYS A 157 20.92 48.36 19.46
C LYS A 157 22.18 47.52 19.69
N GLY A 158 22.26 46.38 19.01
CA GLY A 158 23.38 45.45 19.20
C GLY A 158 23.21 44.11 18.52
N LYS A 159 24.20 43.26 18.75
CA LYS A 159 24.19 41.83 18.43
C LYS A 159 24.15 41.12 19.77
N TYR A 160 23.11 40.34 20.02
CA TYR A 160 22.94 39.63 21.28
C TYR A 160 23.32 38.16 21.10
N LEU A 161 23.98 37.62 22.13
CA LEU A 161 24.23 36.20 22.35
C LEU A 161 23.39 35.77 23.55
N ILE A 162 22.63 34.68 23.43
CA ILE A 162 22.14 33.99 24.61
C ILE A 162 23.33 33.26 25.24
N GLU A 163 23.85 33.80 26.34
CA GLU A 163 25.13 33.36 26.89
C GLU A 163 24.96 32.29 27.98
N LYS A 164 23.94 32.47 28.83
CA LYS A 164 23.82 31.74 30.10
C LYS A 164 22.37 31.62 30.55
N ILE A 165 22.03 30.53 31.22
CA ILE A 165 20.76 30.33 31.91
C ILE A 165 21.02 29.95 33.37
N ASN A 166 20.27 30.56 34.28
CA ASN A 166 20.28 30.25 35.71
C ASN A 166 18.91 29.67 36.07
N TYR A 167 18.84 28.68 36.94
CA TYR A 167 17.57 28.02 37.29
C TYR A 167 17.57 27.48 38.72
N VAL A 168 16.36 27.20 39.22
CA VAL A 168 16.15 26.66 40.57
C VAL A 168 15.41 25.33 40.49
N ILE A 169 15.94 24.31 41.17
CA ILE A 169 15.33 23.00 41.40
C ILE A 169 15.56 22.66 42.88
N ASP A 170 14.50 22.29 43.60
CA ASP A 170 14.48 21.95 45.03
C ASP A 170 15.19 23.01 45.90
N ASP A 171 14.74 24.27 45.81
CA ASP A 171 15.33 25.48 46.44
C ASP A 171 16.82 25.78 46.06
N GLN A 172 17.51 24.92 45.30
CA GLN A 172 18.93 25.09 44.95
C GLN A 172 19.13 25.80 43.60
N LYS A 173 20.14 26.69 43.53
CA LYS A 173 20.45 27.51 42.37
C LYS A 173 21.56 26.91 41.52
N TYR A 174 21.27 26.74 40.24
CA TYR A 174 22.18 26.22 39.23
C TYR A 174 22.42 27.26 38.12
N GLU A 175 23.56 27.15 37.44
CA GLU A 175 24.02 28.05 36.39
C GLU A 175 24.63 27.22 35.26
N LYS A 176 24.16 27.42 34.02
CA LYS A 176 24.64 26.72 32.82
C LYS A 176 25.00 27.75 31.75
N LEU A 177 26.26 27.73 31.31
CA LEU A 177 26.70 28.48 30.13
C LEU A 177 26.24 27.74 28.87
N ILE A 178 25.31 28.35 28.13
CA ILE A 178 24.78 27.78 26.87
C ILE A 178 25.90 27.63 25.84
N THR A 179 26.94 28.46 25.94
CA THR A 179 28.11 28.44 25.07
C THR A 179 29.01 27.20 25.22
N GLU A 180 28.95 26.49 26.35
CA GLU A 180 29.80 25.32 26.61
C GLU A 180 29.31 24.06 25.86
N ASP A 181 28.00 23.95 25.62
CA ASP A 181 27.37 22.86 24.84
C ASP A 181 27.58 23.01 23.31
N ASN A 182 28.52 23.85 22.89
CA ASN A 182 28.74 24.32 21.50
C ASN A 182 27.52 25.05 20.89
N MET A 183 26.55 25.49 21.70
CA MET A 183 25.43 26.32 21.24
C MET A 183 25.77 27.80 21.33
N LEU A 184 25.61 28.56 20.24
CA LEU A 184 25.85 30.01 20.21
C LEU A 184 24.62 30.73 19.61
N PRO A 185 23.48 30.79 20.33
CA PRO A 185 22.23 31.36 19.80
C PRO A 185 22.35 32.89 19.79
N ARG A 186 22.05 33.51 18.65
CA ARG A 186 22.27 34.95 18.43
C ARG A 186 21.12 35.61 17.69
N PHE A 187 20.93 36.91 17.97
CA PHE A 187 19.94 37.76 17.30
C PHE A 187 20.43 39.22 17.22
N GLY A 188 19.85 39.99 16.30
CA GLY A 188 20.10 41.41 16.13
C GLY A 188 19.06 42.27 16.83
N VAL A 189 19.46 43.47 17.27
CA VAL A 189 18.55 44.57 17.62
C VAL A 189 19.03 45.81 16.88
N ASP A 190 18.21 46.37 15.99
CA ASP A 190 18.57 47.41 15.01
C ASP A 190 19.86 47.11 14.21
N LYS A 191 20.31 45.85 14.14
CA LYS A 191 21.61 45.45 13.59
C LYS A 191 21.56 44.02 13.05
N GLU A 192 21.53 43.88 11.74
CA GLU A 192 21.67 42.58 11.06
C GLU A 192 22.91 41.81 11.53
N ILE A 193 22.80 40.48 11.52
CA ILE A 193 23.89 39.56 11.82
C ILE A 193 24.09 38.58 10.67
N SER A 194 25.34 38.47 10.18
CA SER A 194 25.71 37.64 9.02
C SER A 194 26.16 36.22 9.38
N GLU A 195 26.23 35.92 10.68
CA GLU A 195 26.37 34.57 11.23
C GLU A 195 24.97 33.95 11.29
N GLU A 196 24.68 32.91 10.50
CA GLU A 196 23.40 32.18 10.57
C GLU A 196 23.21 31.56 11.97
N PRO A 197 22.26 32.05 12.79
CA PRO A 197 22.03 31.50 14.13
C PRO A 197 21.24 30.19 14.06
N ASN A 198 21.40 29.33 15.07
CA ASN A 198 20.97 27.92 15.01
C ASN A 198 19.44 27.66 14.97
N GLY A 199 18.61 28.69 14.96
CA GLY A 199 17.17 28.57 14.69
C GLY A 199 16.56 29.91 14.36
N TRP A 200 16.04 30.08 13.13
CA TRP A 200 15.36 31.29 12.68
C TRP A 200 14.22 31.06 11.68
N LEU A 201 13.24 31.97 11.73
CA LEU A 201 12.10 32.06 10.82
C LEU A 201 12.14 33.39 10.05
N ASP A 202 11.76 33.37 8.76
CA ASP A 202 11.42 34.55 7.95
C ASP A 202 10.52 34.14 6.76
N GLU A 203 9.56 35.00 6.37
CA GLU A 203 8.53 34.71 5.37
C GLU A 203 8.51 35.72 4.21
N ASN A 204 8.28 35.19 2.99
CA ASN A 204 8.21 35.88 1.70
C ASN A 204 9.56 36.24 1.03
N THR A 205 9.92 35.49 -0.01
CA THR A 205 10.08 36.06 -1.37
C THR A 205 10.22 34.94 -2.41
N ALA A 206 9.78 35.21 -3.64
CA ALA A 206 9.92 34.30 -4.78
C ALA A 206 10.14 35.09 -6.07
N SER A 207 10.70 34.42 -7.10
CA SER A 207 11.18 35.00 -8.36
C SER A 207 12.49 35.82 -8.21
N SER A 208 13.42 35.88 -9.17
CA SER A 208 13.48 35.22 -10.49
C SER A 208 14.93 35.04 -11.00
N ASN A 209 15.09 34.22 -12.05
CA ASN A 209 16.18 34.19 -13.04
C ASN A 209 17.59 33.66 -12.64
N THR A 210 17.89 32.45 -13.16
CA THR A 210 19.11 32.05 -13.92
C THR A 210 20.50 32.55 -13.49
N GLU A 211 21.55 31.72 -13.30
CA GLU A 211 21.82 30.35 -13.81
C GLU A 211 22.54 29.44 -12.78
N SER A 212 22.60 28.13 -13.10
CA SER A 212 23.57 27.13 -12.57
C SER A 212 23.53 26.75 -11.07
N ASP A 213 22.54 25.95 -10.68
CA ASP A 213 22.73 24.61 -10.05
C ASP A 213 21.41 24.06 -9.45
N VAL A 214 21.23 22.72 -9.48
CA VAL A 214 20.16 21.95 -8.81
C VAL A 214 18.71 22.25 -9.25
N THR A 215 18.14 21.38 -10.10
CA THR A 215 16.71 21.38 -10.48
C THR A 215 16.00 20.07 -10.08
N THR A 216 14.66 20.06 -10.15
CA THR A 216 13.71 18.90 -10.01
C THR A 216 13.16 18.49 -8.62
N ILE A 217 12.90 19.44 -7.70
CA ILE A 217 11.83 19.28 -6.69
C ILE A 217 11.07 20.63 -6.50
N ALA A 218 10.26 21.05 -7.48
CA ALA A 218 9.46 22.29 -7.38
C ALA A 218 8.08 22.24 -8.08
N ASP A 219 7.90 21.43 -9.12
CA ASP A 219 6.78 21.60 -10.07
C ASP A 219 5.43 20.94 -9.68
N ASN A 220 5.20 20.62 -8.40
CA ASN A 220 4.00 19.87 -7.96
C ASN A 220 3.48 20.27 -6.56
N ASN A 221 2.91 21.48 -6.39
CA ASN A 221 1.81 21.71 -5.42
C ASN A 221 1.04 23.04 -5.57
N ALA A 222 0.49 23.30 -6.75
CA ALA A 222 -0.72 24.11 -6.91
C ALA A 222 -1.57 23.46 -8.02
N SER A 223 -2.84 23.14 -7.86
CA SER A 223 -3.84 23.52 -6.85
C SER A 223 -4.78 22.33 -6.51
N VAL A 224 -5.83 22.55 -5.71
CA VAL A 224 -6.82 21.52 -5.35
C VAL A 224 -8.23 21.94 -5.80
N MET A 225 -8.87 21.06 -6.57
CA MET A 225 -10.26 21.11 -7.06
C MET A 225 -10.60 22.16 -8.13
N ASP A 226 -10.79 21.67 -9.35
CA ASP A 226 -12.11 21.78 -10.00
C ASP A 226 -12.59 20.35 -10.36
N LEU A 227 -13.89 20.16 -10.63
CA LEU A 227 -14.52 18.87 -10.89
C LEU A 227 -15.54 18.96 -12.05
N SER A 228 -15.09 18.63 -13.26
CA SER A 228 -15.96 18.43 -14.43
C SER A 228 -15.64 17.12 -15.17
N ASP A 229 -16.72 16.47 -15.59
CA ASP A 229 -16.86 15.48 -16.67
C ASP A 229 -15.99 14.21 -16.68
N SER A 230 -16.60 13.14 -16.14
CA SER A 230 -16.27 11.73 -16.43
C SER A 230 -17.10 11.18 -17.61
N PHE A 231 -16.67 10.03 -18.18
CA PHE A 231 -17.10 9.40 -19.46
C PHE A 231 -16.28 9.89 -20.68
N VAL A 232 -15.98 9.09 -21.73
CA VAL A 232 -16.50 7.76 -22.15
C VAL A 232 -15.35 6.72 -22.29
N ALA A 233 -15.71 5.43 -22.32
CA ALA A 233 -14.83 4.25 -22.45
C ALA A 233 -14.18 4.05 -23.84
N ALA A 234 -13.19 3.13 -23.93
CA ALA A 234 -13.05 2.07 -24.95
C ALA A 234 -11.60 1.54 -25.07
N GLU A 235 -11.47 0.32 -25.59
CA GLU A 235 -10.30 -0.56 -25.61
C GLU A 235 -9.25 -0.25 -26.72
N ALA A 236 -8.14 -1.01 -26.66
CA ALA A 236 -7.29 -1.48 -27.77
C ALA A 236 -6.05 -0.67 -28.24
N VAL A 237 -4.87 -1.31 -28.05
CA VAL A 237 -3.73 -1.47 -28.99
C VAL A 237 -3.15 -0.24 -29.72
N GLY A 238 -1.92 0.17 -29.38
CA GLY A 238 -1.16 1.18 -30.13
C GLY A 238 0.34 1.28 -29.75
N VAL A 239 1.21 0.77 -30.63
CA VAL A 239 2.68 0.59 -30.51
C VAL A 239 3.51 1.90 -30.55
N ASN A 240 4.74 1.88 -29.98
CA ASN A 240 5.78 2.94 -29.90
C ASN A 240 5.49 4.14 -28.97
N GLY A 241 6.43 4.79 -28.27
CA GLY A 241 7.89 4.63 -28.04
C GLY A 241 8.42 5.93 -27.37
N THR A 242 9.47 6.03 -26.54
CA THR A 242 10.63 5.15 -26.28
C THR A 242 11.23 5.36 -24.86
N ASN A 243 11.97 4.36 -24.37
CA ASN A 243 13.05 4.34 -23.37
C ASN A 243 13.09 5.32 -22.16
N SER A 244 13.07 4.75 -20.95
CA SER A 244 14.24 4.84 -20.02
C SER A 244 14.26 3.71 -18.97
N ASP A 245 15.46 3.16 -18.75
CA ASP A 245 15.98 2.46 -17.56
C ASP A 245 15.05 1.56 -16.71
N ILE A 246 14.98 0.27 -17.05
CA ILE A 246 14.76 -0.81 -16.08
C ILE A 246 15.92 -1.82 -16.16
N VAL A 247 16.83 -1.76 -15.19
CA VAL A 247 17.88 -2.78 -15.00
C VAL A 247 17.31 -3.93 -14.17
N ILE A 248 16.85 -4.99 -14.84
CA ILE A 248 16.66 -6.30 -14.20
C ILE A 248 18.06 -6.87 -13.90
N SER A 249 18.25 -7.43 -12.70
CA SER A 249 19.56 -7.92 -12.25
C SER A 249 19.58 -9.44 -12.09
N ASP A 250 20.08 -10.13 -13.11
CA ASP A 250 20.26 -11.57 -13.11
C ASP A 250 21.36 -12.02 -12.15
N THR A 251 21.00 -12.26 -10.88
CA THR A 251 21.89 -12.96 -9.92
C THR A 251 21.12 -13.73 -8.83
N ALA A 252 19.96 -14.33 -9.16
CA ALA A 252 19.20 -15.15 -8.21
C ALA A 252 18.31 -16.24 -8.88
N ALA A 253 18.91 -17.17 -9.63
CA ALA A 253 18.19 -18.27 -10.29
C ALA A 253 18.85 -19.65 -10.07
N SER A 254 18.85 -20.12 -8.82
CA SER A 254 19.18 -21.52 -8.46
C SER A 254 18.44 -21.95 -7.19
N ALA A 255 17.13 -21.70 -7.19
CA ALA A 255 16.14 -22.24 -6.27
C ALA A 255 14.78 -22.22 -7.00
N ILE A 256 13.86 -23.09 -6.58
CA ILE A 256 12.52 -23.30 -7.18
C ILE A 256 12.57 -23.92 -8.59
N VAL A 257 12.36 -25.24 -8.63
CA VAL A 257 11.90 -25.94 -9.83
C VAL A 257 10.40 -25.63 -10.02
N GLY A 258 9.99 -25.25 -11.23
CA GLY A 258 8.59 -25.38 -11.66
C GLY A 258 7.86 -24.12 -12.10
N SER A 259 8.12 -23.63 -13.32
CA SER A 259 7.06 -23.25 -14.27
C SER A 259 7.59 -23.05 -15.69
N SER A 260 7.11 -23.88 -16.61
CA SER A 260 7.06 -23.72 -18.08
C SER A 260 7.50 -22.38 -18.71
N TYR A 261 8.79 -22.24 -19.06
CA TYR A 261 9.26 -21.65 -20.33
C TYR A 261 10.67 -22.18 -20.62
N ALA A 262 10.77 -23.14 -21.54
CA ALA A 262 12.05 -23.71 -22.00
C ALA A 262 11.97 -24.02 -23.49
N ASP A 263 12.81 -23.36 -24.28
CA ASP A 263 12.97 -23.60 -25.72
C ASP A 263 13.66 -24.96 -26.01
N ALA A 264 13.95 -25.21 -27.29
CA ALA A 264 14.60 -26.45 -27.72
C ALA A 264 16.09 -26.51 -27.36
N ALA A 265 16.81 -25.38 -27.42
CA ALA A 265 18.25 -25.32 -27.15
C ALA A 265 18.56 -25.61 -25.67
N GLY A 266 17.75 -25.07 -24.75
CA GLY A 266 17.83 -25.39 -23.33
C GLY A 266 17.64 -26.88 -23.02
N LYS A 267 16.85 -27.61 -23.82
CA LYS A 267 16.62 -29.06 -23.66
C LYS A 267 17.78 -29.89 -24.18
N GLU A 268 18.36 -29.55 -25.33
CA GLU A 268 19.56 -30.24 -25.83
C GLU A 268 20.75 -30.03 -24.89
N MET A 269 20.96 -28.80 -24.39
CA MET A 269 22.03 -28.50 -23.43
C MET A 269 21.82 -29.22 -22.09
N ALA A 270 20.59 -29.30 -21.57
CA ALA A 270 20.28 -30.07 -20.36
C ALA A 270 20.55 -31.58 -20.55
N SER A 271 20.21 -32.13 -21.73
CA SER A 271 20.48 -33.53 -22.08
C SER A 271 21.99 -33.83 -22.14
N ALA A 272 22.77 -32.96 -22.79
CA ALA A 272 24.22 -33.07 -22.86
C ALA A 272 24.91 -32.97 -21.49
N ILE A 273 24.40 -32.12 -20.59
CA ILE A 273 24.89 -32.00 -19.21
C ILE A 273 24.55 -33.25 -18.40
N SER A 274 23.34 -33.79 -18.53
CA SER A 274 22.93 -35.05 -17.88
C SER A 274 23.84 -36.22 -18.27
N ASN A 275 24.09 -36.38 -19.58
CA ASN A 275 24.95 -37.44 -20.12
C ASN A 275 26.43 -37.34 -19.68
N ARG A 276 26.90 -36.18 -19.21
CA ARG A 276 28.26 -36.02 -18.67
C ARG A 276 28.35 -36.05 -17.14
N LEU A 277 27.23 -35.93 -16.42
CA LEU A 277 27.19 -36.08 -14.96
C LEU A 277 26.86 -37.52 -14.51
N GLY A 278 26.29 -38.35 -15.39
CA GLY A 278 25.87 -39.72 -15.09
C GLY A 278 26.92 -40.83 -15.32
N SER A 279 28.20 -40.51 -15.53
CA SER A 279 29.23 -41.49 -15.91
C SER A 279 30.45 -41.45 -14.99
N SER A 280 30.38 -42.25 -13.92
CA SER A 280 31.56 -42.72 -13.18
C SER A 280 32.00 -44.06 -13.76
N ASP A 281 33.31 -44.27 -13.86
CA ASP A 281 34.00 -45.51 -14.24
C ASP A 281 33.59 -46.20 -15.56
N THR A 282 34.49 -46.19 -16.55
CA THR A 282 35.33 -47.37 -16.90
C THR A 282 36.24 -47.09 -18.11
N LYS A 283 37.20 -47.99 -18.37
CA LYS A 283 38.10 -47.91 -19.53
C LYS A 283 37.39 -48.34 -20.82
N GLY A 284 37.46 -47.48 -21.84
CA GLY A 284 37.62 -47.89 -23.24
C GLY A 284 36.38 -48.10 -24.08
N SER A 285 36.10 -47.15 -24.97
CA SER A 285 35.82 -47.46 -26.38
C SER A 285 36.08 -46.22 -27.26
N SER A 286 36.56 -46.44 -28.48
CA SER A 286 36.82 -45.39 -29.47
C SER A 286 35.57 -45.09 -30.31
N SER A 287 34.82 -44.05 -29.97
CA SER A 287 33.74 -43.56 -30.85
C SER A 287 34.31 -42.74 -32.02
N GLY A 288 34.44 -43.36 -33.20
CA GLY A 288 34.93 -42.72 -34.44
C GLY A 288 34.00 -41.66 -35.07
N ASN A 289 33.10 -41.09 -34.26
CA ASN A 289 32.10 -40.09 -34.62
C ASN A 289 32.72 -38.68 -34.61
N VAL A 290 32.67 -37.97 -35.74
CA VAL A 290 33.21 -36.61 -35.94
C VAL A 290 32.18 -35.56 -35.56
N ILE A 291 32.61 -34.48 -34.92
CA ILE A 291 31.74 -33.38 -34.50
C ILE A 291 32.04 -32.14 -35.35
N ILE A 292 31.04 -31.67 -36.09
CA ILE A 292 31.09 -30.47 -36.92
C ILE A 292 30.18 -29.41 -36.29
N VAL A 293 30.64 -28.17 -36.27
CA VAL A 293 29.84 -27.01 -35.84
C VAL A 293 29.69 -26.04 -37.00
N LEU A 294 28.45 -25.83 -37.42
CA LEU A 294 28.10 -24.84 -38.44
C LEU A 294 27.70 -23.52 -37.77
N ASP A 295 28.20 -22.41 -38.30
CA ASP A 295 27.85 -21.06 -37.85
C ASP A 295 27.13 -20.30 -38.98
N PRO A 296 25.79 -20.13 -38.91
CA PRO A 296 24.99 -19.65 -40.04
C PRO A 296 25.20 -18.19 -40.49
N GLY A 297 26.24 -17.48 -40.02
CA GLY A 297 26.58 -16.10 -40.43
C GLY A 297 25.56 -15.03 -40.04
N HIS A 298 26.02 -13.91 -39.47
CA HIS A 298 25.15 -12.81 -39.02
C HIS A 298 24.02 -13.29 -38.06
N GLY A 299 22.91 -12.54 -37.90
CA GLY A 299 21.79 -12.93 -37.03
C GLY A 299 21.06 -11.76 -36.36
N ALA A 300 19.77 -11.96 -36.05
CA ALA A 300 18.87 -10.98 -35.44
C ALA A 300 18.91 -9.61 -36.14
N ALA A 301 19.45 -8.58 -35.46
CA ALA A 301 19.51 -7.21 -35.96
C ALA A 301 20.58 -7.00 -37.06
N ASP A 302 21.52 -7.93 -37.21
CA ASP A 302 22.54 -7.92 -38.25
C ASP A 302 22.08 -8.78 -39.43
N SER A 303 21.82 -8.14 -40.56
CA SER A 303 21.37 -8.78 -41.79
C SER A 303 22.49 -9.34 -42.66
N GLY A 304 23.75 -9.03 -42.34
CA GLY A 304 24.83 -9.04 -43.34
C GLY A 304 24.50 -8.10 -44.51
N ALA A 305 25.09 -8.38 -45.67
CA ALA A 305 24.81 -7.66 -46.92
C ALA A 305 23.34 -7.82 -47.35
N VAL A 306 22.78 -6.75 -47.94
CA VAL A 306 21.44 -6.74 -48.53
C VAL A 306 21.49 -6.04 -49.88
N LYS A 307 20.92 -6.67 -50.91
CA LYS A 307 20.84 -6.12 -52.28
C LYS A 307 19.49 -6.48 -52.93
N THR A 308 19.01 -5.60 -53.80
CA THR A 308 17.77 -5.81 -54.55
C THR A 308 18.07 -5.73 -56.04
N TRP A 309 17.71 -6.78 -56.77
CA TRP A 309 17.84 -6.88 -58.23
C TRP A 309 16.46 -7.19 -58.81
N ASP A 310 15.99 -6.38 -59.76
CA ASP A 310 14.72 -6.52 -60.48
C ASP A 310 13.50 -6.77 -59.56
N GLY A 311 13.51 -6.15 -58.37
CA GLY A 311 12.47 -6.27 -57.34
C GLY A 311 12.69 -7.40 -56.32
N VAL A 312 13.54 -8.38 -56.62
CA VAL A 312 13.90 -9.47 -55.69
C VAL A 312 14.97 -9.00 -54.71
N THR A 313 14.73 -9.13 -53.40
CA THR A 313 15.66 -8.70 -52.35
C THR A 313 16.39 -9.87 -51.71
N TYR A 314 17.70 -9.91 -51.90
CA TYR A 314 18.63 -10.89 -51.36
C TYR A 314 19.22 -10.37 -50.03
N ARG A 315 19.20 -11.20 -48.99
CA ARG A 315 19.67 -10.87 -47.63
C ARG A 315 20.62 -11.96 -47.17
N GLU A 316 21.87 -11.61 -46.90
CA GLU A 316 22.94 -12.56 -46.55
C GLU A 316 22.53 -13.48 -45.38
N ARG A 317 22.13 -12.92 -44.24
CA ARG A 317 21.66 -13.68 -43.06
C ARG A 317 20.60 -14.75 -43.40
N ASP A 318 19.68 -14.43 -44.30
CA ASP A 318 18.54 -15.31 -44.65
C ASP A 318 18.93 -16.37 -45.69
N ILE A 319 19.96 -16.11 -46.50
CA ILE A 319 20.59 -17.07 -47.42
C ILE A 319 21.47 -18.03 -46.62
N ASN A 320 22.39 -17.50 -45.79
CA ASN A 320 23.35 -18.29 -45.01
C ASN A 320 22.65 -19.31 -44.10
N GLN A 321 21.53 -18.95 -43.47
CA GLN A 321 20.75 -19.90 -42.65
C GLN A 321 20.20 -21.07 -43.48
N LYS A 322 19.78 -20.84 -44.73
CA LYS A 322 19.31 -21.91 -45.62
C LYS A 322 20.47 -22.80 -46.08
N ILE A 323 21.64 -22.23 -46.39
CA ILE A 323 22.88 -22.97 -46.66
C ILE A 323 23.23 -23.85 -45.45
N ALA A 324 23.23 -23.27 -44.24
CA ALA A 324 23.56 -23.99 -43.01
C ALA A 324 22.60 -25.15 -42.71
N ASN A 325 21.30 -24.94 -42.92
CA ASN A 325 20.28 -25.98 -42.74
C ASN A 325 20.46 -27.12 -43.75
N ALA A 326 20.75 -26.81 -45.02
CA ALA A 326 21.01 -27.82 -46.05
C ALA A 326 22.32 -28.58 -45.83
N CYS A 327 23.39 -27.87 -45.46
CA CYS A 327 24.69 -28.46 -45.11
C CYS A 327 24.56 -29.41 -43.91
N LYS A 328 23.84 -29.02 -42.86
CA LYS A 328 23.51 -29.93 -41.74
C LYS A 328 22.74 -31.17 -42.21
N ALA A 329 21.68 -30.99 -43.00
CA ALA A 329 20.86 -32.10 -43.48
C ALA A 329 21.63 -33.09 -44.37
N GLU A 330 22.59 -32.60 -45.17
CA GLU A 330 23.46 -33.44 -46.01
C GLU A 330 24.54 -34.16 -45.19
N LEU A 331 25.25 -33.44 -44.30
CA LEU A 331 26.25 -34.02 -43.41
C LEU A 331 25.67 -35.15 -42.55
N GLN A 332 24.44 -35.00 -42.05
CA GLN A 332 23.76 -36.01 -41.23
C GLN A 332 23.35 -37.28 -41.99
N LYS A 333 23.52 -37.35 -43.32
CA LYS A 333 23.40 -38.61 -44.09
C LYS A 333 24.63 -39.51 -43.90
N THR A 334 25.77 -38.96 -43.52
CA THR A 334 27.01 -39.70 -43.33
C THR A 334 27.08 -40.25 -41.90
N SER A 335 27.11 -41.58 -41.77
CA SER A 335 27.19 -42.22 -40.45
C SER A 335 28.54 -41.91 -39.76
N GLY A 336 28.51 -41.63 -38.46
CA GLY A 336 29.67 -41.15 -37.72
C GLY A 336 29.97 -39.66 -37.91
N ILE A 337 28.97 -38.84 -38.28
CA ILE A 337 29.03 -37.38 -38.19
C ILE A 337 27.91 -36.87 -37.27
N THR A 338 28.25 -35.93 -36.40
CA THR A 338 27.31 -35.18 -35.53
C THR A 338 27.43 -33.69 -35.83
N VAL A 339 26.31 -33.01 -36.05
CA VAL A 339 26.28 -31.59 -36.47
C VAL A 339 25.50 -30.72 -35.48
N TYR A 340 26.22 -29.82 -34.82
CA TYR A 340 25.63 -28.74 -34.03
C TYR A 340 25.64 -27.43 -34.82
N MET A 341 24.83 -26.46 -34.39
CA MET A 341 24.76 -25.13 -35.00
C MET A 341 24.86 -24.06 -33.92
N THR A 342 25.53 -22.95 -34.22
CA THR A 342 25.58 -21.78 -33.31
C THR A 342 24.26 -21.03 -33.22
N ARG A 343 23.40 -21.17 -34.24
CA ARG A 343 22.01 -20.67 -34.29
C ARG A 343 21.10 -21.66 -34.98
N SER A 344 19.83 -21.71 -34.58
CA SER A 344 18.77 -22.46 -35.27
C SER A 344 17.89 -21.60 -36.18
N SER A 345 17.90 -20.27 -35.98
CA SER A 345 17.08 -19.30 -36.71
C SER A 345 17.74 -17.94 -36.86
N THR A 346 17.27 -17.18 -37.87
CA THR A 346 17.75 -15.82 -38.14
C THR A 346 17.26 -14.78 -37.12
N THR A 347 16.35 -15.14 -36.22
CA THR A 347 15.79 -14.27 -35.17
C THR A 347 16.48 -14.42 -33.80
N GLU A 348 17.40 -15.37 -33.64
CA GLU A 348 18.14 -15.56 -32.38
C GLU A 348 19.07 -14.39 -32.05
N PRO A 349 18.96 -13.79 -30.84
CA PRO A 349 19.71 -12.60 -30.46
C PRO A 349 21.23 -12.85 -30.35
N PHE A 350 21.99 -11.77 -30.28
CA PHE A 350 23.43 -11.83 -30.01
C PHE A 350 23.73 -12.24 -28.55
N HIS A 351 24.80 -13.00 -28.37
CA HIS A 351 25.34 -13.37 -27.07
C HIS A 351 26.20 -12.23 -26.49
N GLY A 352 25.55 -11.09 -26.21
CA GLY A 352 26.19 -9.83 -25.82
C GLY A 352 26.43 -8.91 -27.02
N ASN A 353 27.53 -8.16 -27.01
CA ASN A 353 27.95 -7.38 -28.17
C ASN A 353 28.65 -8.24 -29.24
N THR A 354 28.89 -7.71 -30.44
CA THR A 354 29.50 -8.43 -31.57
C THR A 354 30.82 -9.14 -31.22
N SER A 355 31.67 -8.56 -30.37
CA SER A 355 32.92 -9.21 -29.94
C SER A 355 32.70 -10.35 -28.93
N GLU A 356 31.63 -10.27 -28.14
CA GLU A 356 31.23 -11.32 -27.20
C GLU A 356 30.55 -12.47 -27.94
N ASP A 357 29.70 -12.18 -28.93
CA ASP A 357 29.04 -13.19 -29.78
C ASP A 357 30.06 -13.98 -30.63
N LEU A 358 31.03 -13.30 -31.27
CA LEU A 358 32.11 -13.94 -32.02
C LEU A 358 33.00 -14.82 -31.14
N ALA A 359 33.24 -14.43 -29.88
CA ALA A 359 33.95 -15.25 -28.91
C ALA A 359 33.11 -16.42 -28.39
N TRP A 360 31.80 -16.23 -28.22
CA TRP A 360 30.85 -17.27 -27.82
C TRP A 360 30.77 -18.39 -28.85
N ARG A 361 30.67 -18.09 -30.16
CA ARG A 361 30.64 -19.11 -31.24
C ARG A 361 31.83 -20.07 -31.16
N CYS A 362 33.04 -19.53 -30.95
CA CYS A 362 34.27 -20.31 -30.79
C CYS A 362 34.25 -21.19 -29.54
N LYS A 363 33.73 -20.64 -28.43
CA LYS A 363 33.62 -21.34 -27.15
C LYS A 363 32.57 -22.46 -27.21
N PHE A 364 31.42 -22.22 -27.86
CA PHE A 364 30.40 -23.21 -28.13
C PHE A 364 30.98 -24.38 -28.95
N ALA A 365 31.77 -24.09 -29.99
CA ALA A 365 32.44 -25.13 -30.77
C ALA A 365 33.38 -26.00 -29.93
N TYR A 366 34.15 -25.39 -29.03
CA TYR A 366 35.00 -26.11 -28.08
C TYR A 366 34.19 -26.92 -27.04
N GLU A 367 33.09 -26.38 -26.52
CA GLU A 367 32.25 -27.07 -25.53
C GLU A 367 31.47 -28.26 -26.12
N MET A 368 31.10 -28.19 -27.41
CA MET A 368 30.58 -29.35 -28.16
C MET A 368 31.69 -30.36 -28.53
N GLY A 369 32.97 -29.98 -28.44
CA GLY A 369 34.10 -30.83 -28.80
C GLY A 369 34.32 -30.96 -30.31
N ALA A 370 34.10 -29.89 -31.06
CA ALA A 370 34.17 -29.88 -32.52
C ALA A 370 35.56 -30.21 -33.08
N ASP A 371 35.62 -31.12 -34.05
CA ASP A 371 36.81 -31.36 -34.88
C ASP A 371 36.92 -30.35 -36.04
N LEU A 372 35.82 -29.67 -36.38
CA LEU A 372 35.73 -28.66 -37.45
C LEU A 372 34.68 -27.58 -37.11
N PHE A 373 35.00 -26.32 -37.39
CA PHE A 373 34.07 -25.19 -37.33
C PHE A 373 33.97 -24.46 -38.68
N VAL A 374 32.75 -24.29 -39.20
CA VAL A 374 32.49 -23.69 -40.53
C VAL A 374 31.49 -22.55 -40.41
N SER A 375 31.95 -21.32 -40.63
CA SER A 375 31.11 -20.11 -40.72
C SER A 375 30.65 -19.90 -42.15
N LEU A 376 29.36 -19.65 -42.36
CA LEU A 376 28.74 -19.60 -43.69
C LEU A 376 28.29 -18.16 -43.99
N HIS A 377 28.80 -17.58 -45.07
CA HIS A 377 28.63 -16.17 -45.45
C HIS A 377 28.37 -16.00 -46.96
N CYS A 378 27.99 -14.79 -47.37
CA CYS A 378 27.89 -14.39 -48.78
C CYS A 378 28.54 -13.02 -49.00
N ASN A 379 29.43 -12.91 -49.99
CA ASN A 379 30.32 -11.76 -50.11
C ASN A 379 29.59 -10.51 -50.69
N SER A 380 30.22 -9.34 -50.59
CA SER A 380 29.74 -8.11 -51.21
C SER A 380 30.88 -7.13 -51.47
N GLY A 381 30.97 -6.62 -52.71
CA GLY A 381 32.02 -5.70 -53.15
C GLY A 381 31.63 -4.94 -54.41
N LEU A 382 32.54 -4.88 -55.38
CA LEU A 382 32.24 -4.36 -56.72
C LEU A 382 31.20 -5.24 -57.42
N SER A 383 30.39 -4.67 -58.31
CA SER A 383 29.38 -5.42 -59.08
C SER A 383 29.96 -6.42 -60.07
N THR A 384 31.24 -6.26 -60.43
CA THR A 384 32.01 -7.18 -61.28
C THR A 384 32.68 -8.32 -60.52
N ALA A 385 32.63 -8.34 -59.18
CA ALA A 385 33.13 -9.46 -58.38
C ALA A 385 32.08 -10.57 -58.32
N ASN A 386 32.49 -11.81 -58.61
CA ASN A 386 31.65 -13.00 -58.53
C ASN A 386 32.44 -14.21 -57.99
N GLY A 387 31.72 -15.30 -57.70
CA GLY A 387 32.29 -16.58 -57.29
C GLY A 387 32.58 -16.76 -55.80
N ALA A 388 33.02 -17.96 -55.41
CA ALA A 388 33.19 -18.35 -54.01
C ALA A 388 34.66 -18.43 -53.55
N GLU A 389 34.94 -18.04 -52.30
CA GLU A 389 36.24 -18.17 -51.63
C GLU A 389 36.09 -18.73 -50.20
N VAL A 390 37.13 -19.36 -49.65
CA VAL A 390 37.12 -19.88 -48.27
C VAL A 390 38.30 -19.31 -47.47
N TRP A 391 38.04 -18.57 -46.41
CA TRP A 391 39.08 -18.07 -45.50
C TRP A 391 39.43 -19.13 -44.46
N VAL A 392 40.71 -19.47 -44.36
CA VAL A 392 41.25 -20.54 -43.49
C VAL A 392 42.35 -19.98 -42.57
N PRO A 393 42.78 -20.71 -41.52
CA PRO A 393 43.84 -20.25 -40.62
C PRO A 393 45.19 -20.06 -41.34
N ASN A 394 46.01 -19.10 -40.91
CA ASN A 394 47.40 -18.93 -41.34
C ASN A 394 48.31 -20.03 -40.77
N SER A 395 49.57 -20.13 -41.21
CA SER A 395 50.49 -21.19 -40.73
C SER A 395 51.10 -20.94 -39.34
N ASN A 396 50.88 -19.76 -38.75
CA ASN A 396 51.37 -19.37 -37.43
C ASN A 396 50.52 -19.99 -36.30
N TYR A 397 51.14 -20.42 -35.19
CA TYR A 397 50.47 -20.96 -34.00
C TYR A 397 49.50 -22.14 -34.31
N ASN A 398 49.99 -23.36 -34.11
CA ASN A 398 49.31 -24.62 -34.46
C ASN A 398 49.13 -24.82 -35.99
N THR A 399 50.19 -25.29 -36.64
CA THR A 399 50.23 -25.57 -38.08
C THR A 399 49.37 -26.78 -38.48
N LYS A 400 49.19 -27.80 -37.62
CA LYS A 400 48.29 -28.93 -37.90
C LYS A 400 46.85 -28.46 -38.20
N VAL A 401 46.39 -27.44 -37.49
CA VAL A 401 45.08 -26.80 -37.69
C VAL A 401 45.01 -25.97 -38.98
N HIS A 402 46.14 -25.41 -39.43
CA HIS A 402 46.26 -24.75 -40.72
C HIS A 402 46.14 -25.75 -41.88
N ASP A 403 46.89 -26.86 -41.81
CA ASP A 403 46.94 -27.86 -42.89
C ASP A 403 45.55 -28.45 -43.16
N ILE A 404 44.83 -28.87 -42.09
CA ILE A 404 43.45 -29.36 -42.18
C ILE A 404 42.51 -28.28 -42.74
N GLY A 405 42.62 -27.04 -42.26
CA GLY A 405 41.79 -25.93 -42.75
C GLY A 405 42.00 -25.64 -44.24
N VAL A 406 43.24 -25.70 -44.72
CA VAL A 406 43.60 -25.54 -46.13
C VAL A 406 43.06 -26.69 -46.98
N GLU A 407 43.09 -27.93 -46.50
CA GLU A 407 42.59 -29.10 -47.23
C GLU A 407 41.06 -29.05 -47.38
N VAL A 408 40.33 -28.92 -46.27
CA VAL A 408 38.86 -28.84 -46.26
C VAL A 408 38.37 -27.61 -47.03
N GLY A 409 39.04 -26.46 -46.90
CA GLY A 409 38.69 -25.24 -47.63
C GLY A 409 38.90 -25.34 -49.15
N LYS A 410 39.87 -26.15 -49.61
CA LYS A 410 40.01 -26.49 -51.04
C LYS A 410 38.88 -27.41 -51.51
N ALA A 411 38.52 -28.42 -50.72
CA ALA A 411 37.45 -29.35 -51.08
C ALA A 411 36.11 -28.60 -51.23
N ILE A 412 35.72 -27.78 -50.25
CA ILE A 412 34.50 -26.96 -50.28
C ILE A 412 34.46 -26.05 -51.53
N VAL A 413 35.49 -25.22 -51.75
CA VAL A 413 35.46 -24.26 -52.87
C VAL A 413 35.43 -24.97 -54.24
N ASN A 414 35.98 -26.18 -54.34
CA ASN A 414 35.89 -27.00 -55.55
C ASN A 414 34.47 -27.59 -55.76
N LYS A 415 33.75 -28.01 -54.71
CA LYS A 415 32.34 -28.42 -54.82
C LYS A 415 31.46 -27.23 -55.22
N LEU A 416 31.63 -26.09 -54.57
CA LEU A 416 30.90 -24.85 -54.93
C LEU A 416 31.15 -24.44 -56.38
N ALA A 417 32.41 -24.51 -56.84
CA ALA A 417 32.75 -24.25 -58.24
C ALA A 417 32.12 -25.25 -59.22
N SER A 418 31.89 -26.50 -58.79
CA SER A 418 31.22 -27.53 -59.61
C SER A 418 29.73 -27.23 -59.85
N LEU A 419 29.13 -26.30 -59.10
CA LEU A 419 27.79 -25.77 -59.34
C LEU A 419 27.77 -24.61 -60.36
N GLY A 420 28.94 -24.14 -60.81
CA GLY A 420 29.10 -23.04 -61.78
C GLY A 420 29.55 -21.70 -61.18
N LEU A 421 29.81 -21.63 -59.87
CA LEU A 421 30.46 -20.46 -59.25
C LEU A 421 31.91 -20.32 -59.73
N ALA A 422 32.39 -19.09 -59.93
CA ALA A 422 33.81 -18.88 -60.22
C ALA A 422 34.67 -19.31 -59.01
N ASN A 423 35.65 -20.19 -59.23
CA ASN A 423 36.53 -20.68 -58.17
C ASN A 423 37.59 -19.61 -57.85
N ARG A 424 37.49 -18.99 -56.67
CA ARG A 424 38.46 -17.99 -56.21
C ARG A 424 39.54 -18.60 -55.31
N GLY A 425 39.40 -19.88 -54.94
CA GLY A 425 40.31 -20.61 -54.06
C GLY A 425 40.20 -20.26 -52.57
N TYR A 426 40.96 -20.98 -51.75
CA TYR A 426 41.12 -20.64 -50.33
C TYR A 426 41.96 -19.37 -50.14
N LYS A 427 41.78 -18.70 -49.00
CA LYS A 427 42.39 -17.42 -48.64
C LYS A 427 42.90 -17.44 -47.20
N ILE A 428 43.92 -16.64 -46.90
CA ILE A 428 44.49 -16.49 -45.56
C ILE A 428 44.63 -14.99 -45.28
N ARG A 429 44.29 -14.56 -44.05
CA ARG A 429 44.42 -13.16 -43.63
C ARG A 429 45.01 -13.05 -42.24
N THR A 430 46.27 -12.63 -42.17
CA THR A 430 46.99 -12.37 -40.91
C THR A 430 46.71 -10.95 -40.41
N SER A 431 46.59 -10.79 -39.09
CA SER A 431 46.41 -9.50 -38.42
C SER A 431 47.72 -8.71 -38.38
N SER A 432 47.63 -7.38 -38.52
CA SER A 432 48.76 -6.46 -38.38
C SER A 432 49.08 -6.08 -36.93
N SER A 433 48.20 -6.39 -35.98
CA SER A 433 48.30 -5.94 -34.57
C SER A 433 48.01 -7.02 -33.53
N THR A 434 47.17 -8.00 -33.86
CA THR A 434 46.76 -9.06 -32.92
C THR A 434 47.75 -10.21 -32.95
N LYS A 435 48.12 -10.73 -31.78
CA LYS A 435 49.10 -11.82 -31.62
C LYS A 435 48.52 -13.04 -30.91
N TYR A 436 49.05 -14.22 -31.22
CA TYR A 436 48.82 -15.45 -30.47
C TYR A 436 49.69 -15.49 -29.19
N PRO A 437 49.43 -16.43 -28.25
CA PRO A 437 50.22 -16.57 -27.02
C PRO A 437 51.73 -16.76 -27.22
N ASP A 438 52.15 -17.34 -28.35
CA ASP A 438 53.55 -17.49 -28.77
C ASP A 438 54.19 -16.18 -29.30
N LYS A 439 53.42 -15.09 -29.36
CA LYS A 439 53.73 -13.76 -29.93
C LYS A 439 53.79 -13.71 -31.47
N SER A 440 53.43 -14.78 -32.18
CA SER A 440 53.25 -14.78 -33.64
C SER A 440 52.02 -13.94 -34.04
N MET A 441 51.94 -13.52 -35.30
CA MET A 441 50.82 -12.69 -35.78
C MET A 441 49.58 -13.56 -36.02
N ALA A 442 48.48 -13.18 -35.36
CA ALA A 442 47.28 -13.99 -35.32
C ALA A 442 46.44 -13.88 -36.58
N ASP A 443 45.49 -14.79 -36.77
CA ASP A 443 44.49 -14.68 -37.83
C ASP A 443 43.63 -13.43 -37.63
N TYR A 444 43.24 -12.78 -38.73
CA TYR A 444 42.50 -11.51 -38.73
C TYR A 444 41.05 -11.70 -38.27
N TYR A 445 40.36 -12.69 -38.85
CA TYR A 445 38.96 -12.97 -38.54
C TYR A 445 38.82 -13.59 -37.14
N ALA A 446 37.87 -13.08 -36.36
CA ALA A 446 37.73 -13.42 -34.94
C ALA A 446 37.40 -14.90 -34.72
N VAL A 447 36.52 -15.49 -35.56
CA VAL A 447 36.11 -16.89 -35.41
C VAL A 447 37.22 -17.88 -35.76
N ILE A 448 37.95 -17.64 -36.86
CA ILE A 448 39.14 -18.41 -37.25
C ILE A 448 40.19 -18.35 -36.14
N ARG A 449 40.50 -17.14 -35.65
CA ARG A 449 41.46 -16.92 -34.56
C ARG A 449 41.05 -17.64 -33.27
N GLY A 450 39.77 -17.55 -32.89
CA GLY A 450 39.25 -18.14 -31.66
C GLY A 450 39.23 -19.66 -31.69
N CYS A 451 38.72 -20.26 -32.77
CA CYS A 451 38.72 -21.72 -32.95
C CYS A 451 40.14 -22.30 -32.89
N LYS A 452 41.11 -21.64 -33.54
CA LYS A 452 42.52 -22.04 -33.51
C LYS A 452 43.13 -21.99 -32.10
N THR A 453 42.71 -21.06 -31.23
CA THR A 453 43.14 -21.06 -29.82
C THR A 453 42.62 -22.25 -29.01
N TYR A 454 41.57 -22.92 -29.48
CA TYR A 454 41.07 -24.18 -28.92
C TYR A 454 41.58 -25.43 -29.67
N GLY A 455 42.45 -25.27 -30.67
CA GLY A 455 42.94 -26.38 -31.52
C GLY A 455 41.97 -26.84 -32.61
N ILE A 456 40.93 -26.05 -32.89
CA ILE A 456 39.86 -26.37 -33.85
C ILE A 456 40.15 -25.65 -35.19
N PRO A 457 40.16 -26.37 -36.34
CA PRO A 457 40.10 -25.76 -37.66
C PRO A 457 38.80 -24.98 -37.83
N GLY A 458 38.91 -23.66 -37.79
CA GLY A 458 37.82 -22.72 -38.06
C GLY A 458 38.00 -22.03 -39.40
N MET A 459 36.93 -21.92 -40.19
CA MET A 459 36.93 -21.26 -41.50
C MET A 459 35.69 -20.40 -41.75
N ILE A 460 35.75 -19.54 -42.76
CA ILE A 460 34.62 -18.78 -43.30
C ILE A 460 34.47 -19.12 -44.78
N VAL A 461 33.29 -19.60 -45.19
CA VAL A 461 32.94 -19.89 -46.60
C VAL A 461 32.13 -18.70 -47.13
N GLU A 462 32.68 -17.99 -48.12
CA GLU A 462 32.09 -16.84 -48.78
C GLU A 462 31.42 -17.30 -50.08
N HIS A 463 30.09 -17.45 -50.05
CA HIS A 463 29.29 -17.89 -51.18
C HIS A 463 28.93 -16.73 -52.09
N GLY A 464 29.53 -16.67 -53.28
CA GLY A 464 29.20 -15.70 -54.33
C GLY A 464 29.25 -14.25 -53.85
N PHE A 465 28.65 -13.35 -54.62
CA PHE A 465 28.57 -11.92 -54.30
C PHE A 465 27.14 -11.38 -54.42
N LEU A 466 26.52 -10.91 -53.33
CA LEU A 466 25.22 -10.23 -53.38
C LEU A 466 25.28 -8.93 -54.22
N SER A 467 26.47 -8.31 -54.28
CA SER A 467 26.75 -7.15 -55.14
C SER A 467 26.72 -7.45 -56.64
N ASN A 468 26.65 -8.72 -57.05
CA ASN A 468 26.57 -9.16 -58.42
C ASN A 468 25.20 -9.80 -58.73
N LYS A 469 24.54 -9.31 -59.79
CA LYS A 469 23.20 -9.76 -60.17
C LYS A 469 23.18 -11.22 -60.64
N GLU A 470 24.22 -11.64 -61.35
CA GLU A 470 24.31 -12.97 -61.96
C GLU A 470 24.52 -14.07 -60.90
N ASP A 471 25.37 -13.84 -59.89
CA ASP A 471 25.51 -14.72 -58.72
C ASP A 471 24.18 -14.82 -57.95
N CYS A 472 23.49 -13.69 -57.74
CA CYS A 472 22.18 -13.66 -57.11
C CYS A 472 21.15 -14.52 -57.85
N GLU A 473 20.98 -14.31 -59.16
CA GLU A 473 19.97 -15.00 -59.96
C GLU A 473 20.30 -16.49 -60.15
N LYS A 474 21.58 -16.85 -60.31
CA LYS A 474 22.00 -18.24 -60.51
C LYS A 474 21.98 -19.08 -59.23
N PHE A 475 22.46 -18.53 -58.11
CA PHE A 475 22.75 -19.32 -56.90
C PHE A 475 21.88 -18.96 -55.68
N PHE A 476 21.30 -17.76 -55.61
CA PHE A 476 20.43 -17.34 -54.50
C PHE A 476 18.95 -17.15 -54.90
N GLY A 477 18.62 -17.26 -56.20
CA GLY A 477 17.30 -16.96 -56.74
C GLY A 477 16.17 -17.95 -56.42
N SER A 478 16.46 -19.05 -55.71
CA SER A 478 15.44 -19.96 -55.15
C SER A 478 16.03 -20.82 -54.03
N ASP A 479 15.18 -21.41 -53.20
CA ASP A 479 15.62 -22.17 -52.03
C ASP A 479 16.33 -23.48 -52.41
N GLU A 480 16.01 -24.07 -53.57
CA GLU A 480 16.70 -25.25 -54.11
C GLU A 480 18.14 -24.90 -54.53
N LYS A 481 18.34 -23.71 -55.12
CA LYS A 481 19.67 -23.20 -55.49
C LYS A 481 20.51 -22.95 -54.24
N ILE A 482 19.94 -22.32 -53.21
CA ILE A 482 20.62 -22.07 -51.94
C ILE A 482 20.93 -23.39 -51.22
N ALA A 483 20.01 -24.37 -51.25
CA ALA A 483 20.24 -25.69 -50.66
C ALA A 483 21.38 -26.45 -51.37
N ALA A 484 21.52 -26.33 -52.69
CA ALA A 484 22.62 -26.94 -53.45
C ALA A 484 24.00 -26.45 -52.97
N LEU A 485 24.13 -25.19 -52.54
CA LEU A 485 25.37 -24.66 -51.95
C LEU A 485 25.73 -25.39 -50.65
N GLY A 486 24.76 -25.54 -49.73
CA GLY A 486 24.99 -26.26 -48.48
C GLY A 486 25.28 -27.75 -48.69
N VAL A 487 24.68 -28.37 -49.70
CA VAL A 487 25.01 -29.75 -50.12
C VAL A 487 26.44 -29.83 -50.64
N ALA A 488 26.92 -28.84 -51.39
CA ALA A 488 28.31 -28.78 -51.85
C ALA A 488 29.32 -28.58 -50.69
N ASP A 489 29.02 -27.72 -49.71
CA ASP A 489 29.82 -27.60 -48.48
C ASP A 489 29.97 -28.95 -47.78
N ALA A 490 28.84 -29.62 -47.52
CA ALA A 490 28.80 -30.90 -46.84
C ALA A 490 29.62 -31.97 -47.58
N GLN A 491 29.51 -32.04 -48.91
CA GLN A 491 30.30 -32.95 -49.73
C GLN A 491 31.80 -32.63 -49.67
N GLY A 492 32.19 -31.35 -49.60
CA GLY A 492 33.58 -30.94 -49.43
C GLY A 492 34.15 -31.33 -48.07
N ILE A 493 33.35 -31.22 -47.01
CA ILE A 493 33.73 -31.63 -45.65
C ILE A 493 33.84 -33.15 -45.52
N VAL A 494 32.90 -33.90 -46.12
CA VAL A 494 32.90 -35.39 -46.11
C VAL A 494 34.10 -35.95 -46.88
N GLU A 495 34.54 -35.31 -47.97
CA GLU A 495 35.75 -35.72 -48.71
C GLU A 495 37.02 -35.69 -47.84
N CYS A 496 37.09 -34.79 -46.87
CA CYS A 496 38.22 -34.62 -45.94
C CYS A 496 38.00 -35.29 -44.56
N ILE A 497 37.01 -36.17 -44.40
CA ILE A 497 36.57 -36.62 -43.07
C ILE A 497 37.64 -37.40 -42.28
N GLU A 498 38.53 -38.14 -42.96
CA GLU A 498 39.65 -38.84 -42.31
C GLU A 498 40.77 -37.88 -41.88
N THR A 499 41.04 -36.83 -42.66
CA THR A 499 41.97 -35.75 -42.28
C THR A 499 41.49 -35.03 -41.03
N ILE A 500 40.18 -34.78 -40.93
CA ILE A 500 39.53 -34.20 -39.74
C ILE A 500 39.65 -35.16 -38.53
N LYS A 501 39.33 -36.46 -38.68
CA LYS A 501 39.50 -37.47 -37.61
C LYS A 501 40.93 -37.54 -37.07
N ASN A 502 41.92 -37.50 -37.97
CA ASN A 502 43.34 -37.55 -37.62
C ASN A 502 43.83 -36.32 -36.81
N ASN A 503 43.02 -35.27 -36.66
CA ASN A 503 43.32 -34.19 -35.71
C ASN A 503 43.42 -34.70 -34.27
N ARG A 504 42.55 -35.65 -33.86
CA ARG A 504 42.41 -36.18 -32.49
C ARG A 504 43.67 -36.84 -31.93
N SER A 505 44.48 -37.47 -32.79
CA SER A 505 45.69 -38.18 -32.38
C SER A 505 46.86 -37.21 -32.22
N GLY A 506 47.24 -36.94 -30.97
CA GLY A 506 48.40 -36.15 -30.57
C GLY A 506 49.10 -36.80 -29.38
N SER A 507 50.43 -36.91 -29.47
CA SER A 507 51.31 -37.69 -28.58
C SER A 507 51.04 -37.55 -27.09
N VAL A 508 51.13 -38.68 -26.35
CA VAL A 508 51.02 -38.75 -24.89
C VAL A 508 52.16 -37.96 -24.23
N GLY A 509 51.88 -36.71 -23.87
CA GLY A 509 52.71 -35.94 -22.95
C GLY A 509 52.50 -36.37 -21.50
N GLU A 510 53.38 -35.90 -20.60
CA GLU A 510 53.27 -36.09 -19.15
C GLU A 510 51.84 -35.84 -18.64
N THR A 511 51.37 -36.64 -17.69
CA THR A 511 50.02 -36.50 -17.11
C THR A 511 50.10 -36.02 -15.66
N GLY A 512 49.04 -35.39 -15.16
CA GLY A 512 48.97 -34.84 -13.81
C GLY A 512 49.54 -33.42 -13.67
N TRP A 513 50.03 -33.11 -12.47
CA TRP A 513 50.62 -31.80 -12.13
C TRP A 513 52.08 -31.72 -12.57
N SER A 514 52.44 -30.70 -13.36
CA SER A 514 53.85 -30.36 -13.60
C SER A 514 54.07 -28.83 -13.62
N THR A 515 55.32 -28.39 -13.75
CA THR A 515 55.70 -26.98 -13.72
C THR A 515 56.41 -26.59 -15.01
N LEU A 516 55.82 -25.65 -15.75
CA LEU A 516 56.36 -25.12 -17.00
C LEU A 516 56.64 -23.63 -16.83
N ASN A 517 57.86 -23.19 -17.18
CA ASN A 517 58.29 -21.79 -17.04
C ASN A 517 58.03 -21.18 -15.65
N GLY A 518 58.24 -21.96 -14.58
CA GLY A 518 58.03 -21.53 -13.18
C GLY A 518 56.55 -21.41 -12.76
N LYS A 519 55.61 -21.91 -13.55
CA LYS A 519 54.17 -21.90 -13.26
C LYS A 519 53.58 -23.31 -13.28
N LYS A 520 52.64 -23.58 -12.38
CA LYS A 520 51.88 -24.84 -12.37
C LYS A 520 51.03 -24.99 -13.63
N ILE A 521 51.08 -26.17 -14.25
CA ILE A 521 50.17 -26.64 -15.27
C ILE A 521 49.55 -27.97 -14.80
N TYR A 522 48.41 -28.35 -15.37
CA TYR A 522 47.84 -29.68 -15.19
C TYR A 522 47.53 -30.31 -16.54
N ARG A 523 47.93 -31.55 -16.74
CA ARG A 523 47.63 -32.35 -17.93
C ARG A 523 46.74 -33.53 -17.57
N ASP A 524 45.74 -33.83 -18.38
CA ASP A 524 44.87 -34.98 -18.14
C ASP A 524 45.49 -36.32 -18.58
N ALA A 525 44.74 -37.41 -18.43
CA ALA A 525 45.21 -38.76 -18.75
C ALA A 525 45.62 -38.96 -20.22
N ASN A 526 45.25 -38.05 -21.12
CA ASN A 526 45.63 -38.05 -22.53
C ASN A 526 46.79 -37.09 -22.82
N GLY A 527 47.41 -36.49 -21.79
CA GLY A 527 48.49 -35.50 -21.90
C GLY A 527 48.03 -34.07 -22.23
N ASN A 528 46.73 -33.84 -22.41
CA ASN A 528 46.17 -32.54 -22.79
C ASN A 528 46.18 -31.57 -21.61
N LEU A 529 46.62 -30.32 -21.83
CA LEU A 529 46.52 -29.26 -20.84
C LEU A 529 45.05 -29.01 -20.47
N LYS A 530 44.72 -29.03 -19.17
CA LYS A 530 43.45 -28.48 -18.71
C LYS A 530 43.48 -26.95 -18.83
N ILE A 531 42.43 -26.42 -19.44
CA ILE A 531 42.19 -24.99 -19.68
C ILE A 531 40.78 -24.67 -19.16
N GLY A 532 40.59 -23.50 -18.58
CA GLY A 532 39.34 -23.15 -17.89
C GLY A 532 39.29 -23.74 -16.48
N PHE A 533 38.07 -23.96 -15.96
CA PHE A 533 37.86 -24.57 -14.64
C PHE A 533 38.02 -26.10 -14.68
N PHE A 534 38.68 -26.66 -13.68
CA PHE A 534 38.79 -28.12 -13.48
C PHE A 534 38.94 -28.44 -11.98
N THR A 535 38.55 -29.65 -11.57
CA THR A 535 38.61 -30.09 -10.16
C THR A 535 39.45 -31.35 -10.04
N ILE A 536 40.40 -31.36 -9.10
CA ILE A 536 41.28 -32.49 -8.76
C ILE A 536 41.22 -32.65 -7.23
N ASP A 537 41.02 -33.87 -6.73
CA ASP A 537 40.97 -34.19 -5.29
C ASP A 537 40.02 -33.28 -4.48
N GLY A 538 38.84 -32.99 -5.04
CA GLY A 538 37.83 -32.08 -4.47
C GLY A 538 38.19 -30.58 -4.51
N LYS A 539 39.39 -30.22 -4.99
CA LYS A 539 39.88 -28.84 -5.10
C LYS A 539 39.68 -28.33 -6.53
N THR A 540 38.98 -27.21 -6.68
CA THR A 540 38.77 -26.57 -7.99
C THR A 540 39.90 -25.58 -8.30
N TYR A 541 40.36 -25.60 -9.54
CA TYR A 541 41.42 -24.76 -10.10
C TYR A 541 40.90 -24.04 -11.35
N TYR A 542 41.63 -23.02 -11.80
CA TYR A 542 41.42 -22.43 -13.12
C TYR A 542 42.76 -22.26 -13.84
N ALA A 543 42.84 -22.71 -15.10
CA ALA A 543 43.96 -22.47 -15.99
C ALA A 543 43.59 -21.48 -17.10
N GLY A 544 44.54 -20.60 -17.45
CA GLY A 544 44.41 -19.71 -18.61
C GLY A 544 44.42 -20.46 -19.94
N PRO A 545 44.12 -19.79 -21.08
CA PRO A 545 44.27 -20.36 -22.42
C PRO A 545 45.72 -20.77 -22.77
N ASP A 546 46.69 -20.32 -21.98
CA ASP A 546 48.11 -20.70 -22.00
C ASP A 546 48.43 -21.92 -21.12
N GLY A 547 47.41 -22.57 -20.52
CA GLY A 547 47.53 -23.76 -19.66
C GLY A 547 48.01 -23.49 -18.24
N TYR A 548 48.43 -22.26 -17.90
CA TYR A 548 48.94 -21.95 -16.56
C TYR A 548 47.82 -21.76 -15.55
N VAL A 549 47.91 -22.45 -14.41
CA VAL A 549 46.99 -22.27 -13.28
C VAL A 549 47.17 -20.90 -12.65
N VAL A 550 46.05 -20.22 -12.40
CA VAL A 550 46.04 -18.83 -11.93
C VAL A 550 45.96 -18.75 -10.41
N THR A 551 46.64 -17.76 -9.83
CA THR A 551 46.63 -17.45 -8.39
C THR A 551 46.06 -16.06 -8.12
N GLY A 552 45.54 -15.83 -6.91
CA GLY A 552 44.99 -14.54 -6.47
C GLY A 552 43.62 -14.18 -7.06
N LEU A 553 43.27 -12.88 -7.01
CA LEU A 553 41.99 -12.38 -7.50
C LEU A 553 41.99 -12.26 -9.03
N LYS A 554 41.06 -12.94 -9.70
CA LYS A 554 40.92 -12.96 -11.17
C LYS A 554 39.48 -12.64 -11.57
N LYS A 555 39.28 -12.00 -12.73
CA LYS A 555 37.97 -11.85 -13.38
C LYS A 555 37.88 -12.88 -14.50
N ILE A 556 36.89 -13.76 -14.44
CA ILE A 556 36.66 -14.87 -15.39
C ILE A 556 35.17 -14.83 -15.72
N ASN A 557 34.82 -14.78 -17.02
CA ASN A 557 33.45 -14.76 -17.52
C ASN A 557 32.54 -13.79 -16.74
N GLY A 558 32.92 -12.51 -16.67
CA GLY A 558 32.21 -11.47 -15.91
C GLY A 558 32.47 -11.50 -14.39
N ALA A 559 32.34 -12.66 -13.77
CA ALA A 559 32.49 -12.88 -12.33
C ALA A 559 33.94 -12.72 -11.84
N ARG A 560 34.13 -12.61 -10.52
CA ARG A 560 35.45 -12.59 -9.86
C ARG A 560 35.62 -13.83 -8.99
N TYR A 561 36.79 -14.44 -9.07
CA TYR A 561 37.18 -15.59 -8.26
C TYR A 561 38.48 -15.25 -7.53
N TYR A 562 38.72 -15.89 -6.39
CA TYR A 562 40.01 -15.80 -5.70
C TYR A 562 40.60 -17.19 -5.55
N PHE A 563 41.81 -17.36 -6.07
CA PHE A 563 42.61 -18.56 -5.91
C PHE A 563 43.72 -18.27 -4.89
N ASP A 564 44.12 -19.27 -4.10
CA ASP A 564 45.27 -19.15 -3.19
C ASP A 564 46.62 -19.16 -3.94
N ASN A 565 47.73 -19.46 -3.25
CA ASN A 565 49.06 -19.48 -3.87
C ASN A 565 49.30 -20.82 -4.61
N GLU A 566 48.59 -21.85 -4.18
CA GLU A 566 48.62 -23.23 -4.64
C GLU A 566 47.72 -23.43 -5.88
N GLY A 567 46.80 -22.49 -6.11
CA GLY A 567 45.89 -22.39 -7.25
C GLY A 567 44.44 -22.79 -6.94
N VAL A 568 44.12 -23.12 -5.69
CA VAL A 568 42.79 -23.61 -5.28
C VAL A 568 41.80 -22.45 -5.15
N MET A 569 40.60 -22.64 -5.70
CA MET A 569 39.51 -21.68 -5.65
C MET A 569 38.90 -21.59 -4.25
N LEU A 570 38.79 -20.37 -3.72
CA LEU A 570 38.19 -20.09 -2.43
C LEU A 570 36.66 -20.04 -2.53
N THR A 571 35.96 -20.85 -1.74
CA THR A 571 34.50 -20.90 -1.63
C THR A 571 34.03 -20.58 -0.20
N ASN A 572 32.78 -20.14 -0.06
CA ASN A 572 32.09 -19.83 1.22
C ASN A 572 32.90 -19.00 2.25
N ALA A 573 33.76 -18.09 1.78
CA ALA A 573 34.77 -17.47 2.64
C ALA A 573 35.08 -16.00 2.34
N TRP A 574 35.59 -15.30 3.36
CA TRP A 574 36.05 -13.93 3.28
C TRP A 574 37.52 -13.84 2.86
N LYS A 575 37.86 -12.94 1.92
CA LYS A 575 39.26 -12.53 1.66
C LYS A 575 39.37 -11.00 1.61
N LYS A 576 40.55 -10.46 1.95
CA LYS A 576 40.84 -9.01 1.95
C LYS A 576 41.96 -8.60 0.96
N PRO A 577 41.95 -9.03 -0.32
CA PRO A 577 43.01 -8.69 -1.28
C PRO A 577 43.15 -7.17 -1.45
N LYS A 578 44.39 -6.68 -1.40
CA LYS A 578 44.75 -5.24 -1.49
C LYS A 578 43.86 -4.34 -0.61
N LYS A 579 43.70 -4.72 0.67
CA LYS A 579 42.88 -4.07 1.72
C LYS A 579 41.35 -4.09 1.50
N VAL A 580 40.83 -4.58 0.38
CA VAL A 580 39.39 -4.61 0.05
C VAL A 580 38.75 -5.96 0.41
N LYS A 581 37.66 -5.96 1.19
CA LYS A 581 36.99 -7.20 1.66
C LYS A 581 35.92 -7.69 0.67
N TYR A 582 36.08 -8.94 0.22
CA TYR A 582 35.18 -9.71 -0.66
C TYR A 582 34.71 -10.97 0.06
N TYR A 583 33.50 -11.45 -0.26
CA TYR A 583 33.03 -12.79 0.11
C TYR A 583 32.86 -13.61 -1.16
N PHE A 584 33.34 -14.85 -1.14
CA PHE A 584 33.19 -15.81 -2.23
C PHE A 584 32.13 -16.84 -1.81
N THR A 585 31.16 -17.10 -2.68
CA THR A 585 30.00 -17.96 -2.40
C THR A 585 30.37 -19.44 -2.51
N SER A 586 29.37 -20.33 -2.43
CA SER A 586 29.52 -21.76 -2.68
C SER A 586 30.04 -22.07 -4.09
N THR A 587 29.74 -21.23 -5.08
CA THR A 587 30.25 -21.35 -6.46
C THR A 587 31.67 -20.77 -6.64
N GLY A 588 32.29 -20.26 -5.58
CA GLY A 588 33.59 -19.57 -5.63
C GLY A 588 33.57 -18.19 -6.27
N ALA A 589 32.43 -17.75 -6.81
CA ALA A 589 32.26 -16.41 -7.33
C ALA A 589 32.13 -15.39 -6.18
N ALA A 590 32.72 -14.21 -6.35
CA ALA A 590 32.56 -13.11 -5.41
C ALA A 590 31.13 -12.59 -5.46
N ALA A 591 30.46 -12.50 -4.30
CA ALA A 591 29.17 -11.83 -4.17
C ALA A 591 29.27 -10.41 -4.74
N ALA A 592 28.40 -10.07 -5.70
CA ALA A 592 28.40 -8.80 -6.42
C ALA A 592 26.96 -8.42 -6.81
N ASN A 593 26.68 -7.11 -6.81
CA ASN A 593 25.37 -6.51 -7.06
C ASN A 593 24.19 -7.11 -6.26
N CYS A 594 24.45 -7.64 -5.06
CA CYS A 594 23.47 -8.42 -4.31
C CYS A 594 23.48 -8.12 -2.80
N TRP A 595 22.33 -8.41 -2.19
CA TRP A 595 22.19 -8.63 -0.75
C TRP A 595 22.54 -10.08 -0.41
N LEU A 596 23.26 -10.30 0.69
CA LEU A 596 23.61 -11.64 1.15
C LEU A 596 23.73 -11.66 2.69
N THR A 597 23.02 -12.57 3.33
CA THR A 597 23.15 -12.84 4.77
C THR A 597 24.27 -13.84 4.99
N ILE A 598 25.21 -13.50 5.88
CA ILE A 598 26.35 -14.35 6.25
C ILE A 598 26.41 -14.35 7.78
N ASN A 599 26.32 -15.51 8.41
CA ASN A 599 26.29 -15.70 9.87
C ASN A 599 25.30 -14.72 10.56
N ASN A 600 24.03 -14.78 10.12
CA ASN A 600 22.90 -13.95 10.55
C ASN A 600 23.10 -12.41 10.41
N LYS A 601 24.12 -11.97 9.67
CA LYS A 601 24.40 -10.54 9.41
C LYS A 601 24.17 -10.23 7.93
N LEU A 602 23.33 -9.24 7.65
CA LEU A 602 22.96 -8.83 6.28
C LEU A 602 24.01 -7.89 5.67
N TYR A 603 24.57 -8.25 4.51
CA TYR A 603 25.56 -7.49 3.78
C TYR A 603 25.06 -7.09 2.39
N TYR A 604 25.57 -5.98 1.84
CA TYR A 604 25.42 -5.62 0.43
C TYR A 604 26.77 -5.56 -0.26
N PHE A 605 26.83 -6.13 -1.47
CA PHE A 605 28.00 -6.15 -2.33
C PHE A 605 27.71 -5.37 -3.63
N LYS A 606 28.56 -4.41 -3.96
CA LYS A 606 28.44 -3.61 -5.20
C LYS A 606 28.75 -4.46 -6.43
N SER A 607 28.41 -3.99 -7.63
CA SER A 607 28.70 -4.64 -8.93
C SER A 607 30.19 -4.99 -9.14
N ASN A 608 31.10 -4.26 -8.50
CA ASN A 608 32.54 -4.59 -8.51
C ASN A 608 32.97 -5.63 -7.45
N GLY A 609 32.03 -6.35 -6.83
CA GLY A 609 32.24 -7.33 -5.76
C GLY A 609 32.62 -6.72 -4.40
N LYS A 610 32.82 -5.40 -4.33
CA LYS A 610 33.22 -4.73 -3.09
C LYS A 610 32.00 -4.56 -2.20
N ARG A 611 32.06 -5.18 -1.02
CA ARG A 611 31.14 -4.95 0.09
C ARG A 611 31.10 -3.48 0.51
N TYR A 612 30.00 -3.00 1.10
CA TYR A 612 30.03 -1.74 1.84
C TYR A 612 30.83 -1.87 3.16
N SER A 613 31.41 -0.75 3.60
CA SER A 613 32.27 -0.68 4.78
C SER A 613 31.54 -0.17 6.02
N SER A 614 30.81 0.95 5.89
CA SER A 614 30.07 1.62 6.97
C SER A 614 29.21 2.78 6.43
N GLY A 615 28.38 3.33 7.32
CA GLY A 615 27.63 4.59 7.18
C GLY A 615 26.24 4.44 6.54
N TRP A 616 25.51 5.56 6.49
CA TRP A 616 24.23 5.68 5.81
C TRP A 616 24.38 5.58 4.29
N ARG A 617 23.52 4.78 3.64
CA ARG A 617 23.45 4.63 2.17
C ARG A 617 22.00 4.58 1.72
N THR A 618 21.70 5.20 0.59
CA THR A 618 20.44 5.00 -0.14
C THR A 618 20.68 3.95 -1.22
N LEU A 619 19.86 2.90 -1.25
CA LEU A 619 19.88 1.85 -2.27
C LEU A 619 18.44 1.63 -2.74
N SER A 620 18.18 1.73 -4.05
CA SER A 620 16.83 1.64 -4.65
C SER A 620 15.79 2.51 -3.92
N GLY A 621 16.11 3.79 -3.71
CA GLY A 621 15.24 4.76 -3.04
C GLY A 621 15.07 4.60 -1.52
N ARG A 622 15.65 3.57 -0.89
CA ARG A 622 15.52 3.32 0.56
C ARG A 622 16.83 3.54 1.30
N LYS A 623 16.79 4.18 2.47
CA LYS A 623 17.96 4.36 3.36
C LYS A 623 18.24 3.08 4.16
N TYR A 624 19.51 2.76 4.33
CA TYR A 624 20.06 1.70 5.17
C TYR A 624 21.26 2.26 5.95
N TYR A 625 21.55 1.73 7.14
CA TYR A 625 22.77 2.05 7.89
C TYR A 625 23.68 0.82 7.99
N PHE A 626 24.96 0.96 7.65
CA PHE A 626 25.98 -0.08 7.77
C PHE A 626 26.93 0.22 8.94
N TYR A 627 27.18 -0.74 9.83
CA TYR A 627 28.18 -0.61 10.91
C TYR A 627 29.63 -0.59 10.37
N SER A 628 30.65 -0.38 11.21
CA SER A 628 32.08 -0.55 10.85
C SER A 628 32.40 -1.98 10.38
N GLY A 629 31.75 -2.97 11.01
CA GLY A 629 31.70 -4.35 10.55
C GLY A 629 30.97 -4.53 9.21
N GLY A 630 30.38 -3.48 8.63
CA GLY A 630 29.76 -3.36 7.30
C GLY A 630 28.59 -4.28 7.00
N TYR A 631 27.96 -4.85 8.02
CA TYR A 631 26.60 -5.39 7.96
C TYR A 631 25.59 -4.29 8.28
N VAL A 632 24.34 -4.48 7.87
CA VAL A 632 23.26 -3.50 8.09
C VAL A 632 22.68 -3.58 9.50
N ALA A 633 22.32 -2.43 10.05
CA ALA A 633 21.49 -2.32 11.23
C ALA A 633 20.06 -2.74 10.91
N VAL A 634 19.68 -3.95 11.33
CA VAL A 634 18.29 -4.45 11.30
C VAL A 634 17.67 -4.26 12.67
N ASN A 635 16.37 -3.95 12.72
CA ASN A 635 15.59 -3.80 13.95
C ASN A 635 16.14 -2.81 15.01
N LYS A 636 17.01 -1.86 14.64
CA LYS A 636 17.50 -0.78 15.52
C LYS A 636 16.90 0.60 15.21
N TRP A 637 17.04 1.52 16.16
CA TRP A 637 16.95 2.97 15.95
C TRP A 637 18.35 3.51 15.59
N MET A 638 18.43 4.53 14.74
CA MET A 638 19.69 5.18 14.36
C MET A 638 19.44 6.68 14.09
N TRP A 639 20.44 7.53 14.33
CA TRP A 639 20.40 8.97 14.03
C TRP A 639 21.10 9.31 12.71
N ASN A 640 20.66 10.39 12.05
CA ASN A 640 21.22 10.90 10.79
C ASN A 640 20.87 12.39 10.60
N TYR A 641 21.84 13.29 10.73
CA TYR A 641 21.66 14.75 10.55
C TYR A 641 20.40 15.31 11.25
N GLY A 642 20.39 15.32 12.58
CA GLY A 642 19.26 15.78 13.41
C GLY A 642 18.01 14.90 13.40
N SER A 643 17.84 14.01 12.40
CA SER A 643 16.67 13.14 12.28
C SER A 643 16.90 11.74 12.85
N LYS A 644 15.92 11.23 13.61
CA LYS A 644 15.87 9.85 14.12
C LYS A 644 15.23 8.93 13.06
N TYR A 645 15.75 7.72 12.91
CA TYR A 645 15.33 6.73 11.92
C TYR A 645 15.13 5.36 12.59
N ARG A 646 14.20 4.56 12.06
CA ARG A 646 13.99 3.16 12.47
C ARG A 646 14.25 2.24 11.28
N LEU A 647 15.13 1.25 11.43
CA LEU A 647 15.46 0.28 10.38
C LEU A 647 14.69 -1.04 10.60
N GLY A 648 13.95 -1.49 9.60
CA GLY A 648 13.14 -2.71 9.65
C GLY A 648 13.95 -4.01 9.78
N PRO A 649 13.26 -5.17 9.76
CA PRO A 649 13.92 -6.48 9.79
C PRO A 649 14.76 -6.74 8.52
N ASP A 650 14.41 -6.11 7.40
CA ASP A 650 15.18 -6.10 6.14
C ASP A 650 16.23 -4.97 6.05
N GLY A 651 16.41 -4.22 7.15
CA GLY A 651 17.37 -3.14 7.25
C GLY A 651 17.00 -1.83 6.54
N LYS A 652 15.82 -1.75 5.90
CA LYS A 652 15.32 -0.51 5.28
C LYS A 652 14.81 0.45 6.33
N ALA A 653 15.02 1.75 6.14
CA ALA A 653 14.28 2.77 6.89
C ALA A 653 12.77 2.60 6.68
N LEU A 654 12.04 2.54 7.80
CA LEU A 654 10.57 2.52 7.80
C LEU A 654 10.02 3.85 7.27
N ILE A 655 8.85 3.80 6.64
CA ILE A 655 8.11 4.96 6.11
C ILE A 655 6.64 4.86 6.52
N GLY A 656 5.95 6.00 6.65
CA GLY A 656 4.56 6.06 7.09
C GLY A 656 4.34 5.70 8.56
N LEU A 657 3.09 5.44 8.94
CA LEU A 657 2.73 5.04 10.31
C LEU A 657 3.13 3.59 10.59
N ASN A 658 3.99 3.38 11.57
CA ASN A 658 4.49 2.05 11.98
C ASN A 658 4.22 1.81 13.48
N LYS A 659 3.82 0.58 13.84
CA LYS A 659 3.70 0.16 15.24
C LYS A 659 5.02 -0.46 15.69
N ILE A 660 5.60 0.05 16.77
CA ILE A 660 6.87 -0.42 17.34
C ILE A 660 6.61 -0.70 18.82
N GLY A 661 6.60 -1.98 19.20
CA GLY A 661 6.15 -2.43 20.51
C GLY A 661 4.70 -2.01 20.78
N LYS A 662 4.46 -1.38 21.93
CA LYS A 662 3.12 -0.87 22.33
C LYS A 662 2.75 0.46 21.66
N ASN A 663 3.68 1.14 20.98
CA ASN A 663 3.56 2.52 20.48
C ASN A 663 3.46 2.59 18.95
N TYR A 664 2.96 3.72 18.44
CA TYR A 664 2.98 4.07 17.03
C TYR A 664 3.94 5.25 16.81
N TYR A 665 4.59 5.27 15.66
CA TYR A 665 5.51 6.32 15.23
C TYR A 665 5.25 6.60 13.74
N TYR A 666 5.44 7.83 13.29
CA TYR A 666 5.32 8.19 11.87
C TYR A 666 6.68 8.57 11.29
N PHE A 667 6.96 8.07 10.09
CA PHE A 667 8.18 8.36 9.34
C PHE A 667 7.82 8.97 7.98
N SER A 668 8.60 9.95 7.51
CA SER A 668 8.42 10.58 6.20
C SER A 668 8.70 9.59 5.05
N SER A 669 8.43 10.01 3.81
CA SER A 669 8.83 9.26 2.60
C SER A 669 10.34 8.99 2.53
N ALA A 670 11.16 9.90 3.08
CA ALA A 670 12.61 9.76 3.22
C ALA A 670 13.04 8.89 4.43
N GLY A 671 12.08 8.46 5.26
CA GLY A 671 12.26 7.60 6.43
C GLY A 671 12.61 8.32 7.75
N ALA A 672 12.64 9.66 7.77
CA ALA A 672 12.90 10.43 9.00
C ALA A 672 11.67 10.38 9.91
N MET A 673 11.86 10.17 11.22
CA MET A 673 10.77 10.26 12.20
C MET A 673 10.17 11.67 12.21
N GLN A 674 8.87 11.78 12.45
CA GLN A 674 8.14 13.04 12.43
C GLN A 674 7.43 13.29 13.76
N TYR A 675 7.23 14.57 14.05
CA TYR A 675 6.62 15.08 15.27
C TYR A 675 5.36 15.90 14.93
N GLY A 676 4.55 16.24 15.94
CA GLY A 676 3.33 17.04 15.74
C GLY A 676 2.25 16.33 14.91
N TRP A 677 1.45 17.10 14.18
CA TRP A 677 0.32 16.61 13.39
C TRP A 677 0.74 15.85 12.13
N VAL A 678 0.30 14.60 11.99
CA VAL A 678 0.53 13.78 10.78
C VAL A 678 -0.76 13.13 10.28
N LYS A 679 -0.85 12.93 8.96
CA LYS A 679 -2.02 12.33 8.27
C LYS A 679 -1.60 11.05 7.56
N ASN A 680 -2.19 9.91 7.94
CA ASN A 680 -1.91 8.60 7.34
C ASN A 680 -3.22 7.92 6.93
N ASN A 681 -3.38 7.62 5.64
CA ASN A 681 -4.59 7.03 5.05
C ASN A 681 -5.87 7.76 5.50
N GLY A 682 -5.92 9.08 5.27
CA GLY A 682 -7.04 9.97 5.67
C GLY A 682 -7.17 10.27 7.17
N ASN A 683 -6.59 9.45 8.05
CA ASN A 683 -6.71 9.59 9.51
C ASN A 683 -5.63 10.56 10.05
N LYS A 684 -6.00 11.45 10.98
CA LYS A 684 -5.04 12.30 11.73
C LYS A 684 -4.51 11.59 12.98
N TYR A 685 -3.27 11.90 13.33
CA TYR A 685 -2.57 11.49 14.55
C TYR A 685 -1.69 12.67 15.01
N TYR A 686 -1.33 12.70 16.30
CA TYR A 686 -0.31 13.62 16.81
C TYR A 686 0.86 12.79 17.36
N MET A 687 2.06 13.04 16.88
CA MET A 687 3.30 12.45 17.40
C MET A 687 3.86 13.39 18.47
N SER A 688 4.08 12.90 19.69
CA SER A 688 4.67 13.68 20.79
C SER A 688 6.04 14.23 20.39
N TRP A 689 6.29 15.52 20.63
CA TRP A 689 7.57 16.16 20.31
C TRP A 689 8.75 15.55 21.08
N THR A 690 8.56 15.21 22.37
CA THR A 690 9.65 14.69 23.22
C THR A 690 10.21 13.34 22.77
N ASN A 691 9.45 12.53 22.01
CA ASN A 691 9.89 11.16 21.70
C ASN A 691 9.27 10.49 20.44
N GLY A 692 8.45 11.21 19.66
CA GLY A 692 7.82 10.72 18.43
C GLY A 692 6.70 9.69 18.62
N LYS A 693 6.34 9.32 19.85
CA LYS A 693 5.23 8.37 20.13
C LYS A 693 3.90 9.03 19.80
N ALA A 694 3.02 8.33 19.08
CA ALA A 694 1.66 8.79 18.81
C ALA A 694 0.83 8.89 20.11
N LEU A 695 0.20 10.06 20.33
CA LEU A 695 -0.63 10.33 21.50
C LEU A 695 -1.88 9.43 21.57
N LYS A 696 -2.34 9.17 22.80
CA LYS A 696 -3.44 8.26 23.12
C LYS A 696 -4.24 8.79 24.31
N GLY A 697 -5.56 8.78 24.22
CA GLY A 697 -6.46 9.35 25.22
C GLY A 697 -6.70 10.86 25.02
N TRP A 698 -7.07 11.54 26.10
CA TRP A 698 -7.25 13.00 26.12
C TRP A 698 -5.90 13.70 26.19
N HIS A 699 -5.70 14.71 25.35
CA HIS A 699 -4.55 15.62 25.39
C HIS A 699 -5.00 17.04 25.06
N THR A 700 -4.41 18.04 25.69
CA THR A 700 -4.54 19.45 25.27
C THR A 700 -3.40 19.77 24.33
N ILE A 701 -3.69 20.37 23.17
CA ILE A 701 -2.71 20.81 22.18
C ILE A 701 -3.10 22.23 21.80
N TRP A 702 -2.21 23.20 22.04
CA TRP A 702 -2.45 24.63 21.79
C TRP A 702 -3.80 25.12 22.36
N GLY A 703 -3.99 24.92 23.67
CA GLY A 703 -5.22 25.27 24.41
C GLY A 703 -6.47 24.43 24.11
N ARG A 704 -6.50 23.66 23.01
CA ARG A 704 -7.67 22.89 22.57
C ARG A 704 -7.57 21.42 23.01
N LYS A 705 -8.64 20.86 23.55
CA LYS A 705 -8.70 19.45 23.99
C LYS A 705 -9.02 18.52 22.81
N TYR A 706 -8.15 17.55 22.56
CA TYR A 706 -8.32 16.49 21.56
C TYR A 706 -8.47 15.12 22.25
N TYR A 707 -9.04 14.15 21.52
CA TYR A 707 -9.05 12.75 21.96
C TYR A 707 -8.52 11.83 20.86
N PHE A 708 -7.51 11.04 21.22
CA PHE A 708 -6.91 10.02 20.37
C PHE A 708 -7.30 8.63 20.87
N SER A 709 -7.65 7.74 19.95
CA SER A 709 -8.04 6.36 20.24
C SER A 709 -6.95 5.62 21.04
N LYS A 710 -7.25 5.15 22.26
CA LYS A 710 -6.26 4.45 23.11
C LYS A 710 -5.63 3.23 22.43
N SER A 711 -6.39 2.50 21.60
CA SER A 711 -5.91 1.31 20.89
C SER A 711 -5.14 1.62 19.60
N THR A 712 -5.49 2.69 18.87
CA THR A 712 -5.01 2.94 17.50
C THR A 712 -4.35 4.30 17.28
N ALA A 713 -4.24 5.15 18.30
CA ALA A 713 -3.76 6.54 18.26
C ALA A 713 -4.48 7.50 17.28
N LYS A 714 -5.50 7.02 16.55
CA LYS A 714 -6.32 7.82 15.64
C LYS A 714 -7.09 8.91 16.38
N MET A 715 -6.94 10.16 15.94
CA MET A 715 -7.76 11.28 16.40
C MET A 715 -9.26 10.99 16.17
N LYS A 716 -10.13 11.39 17.11
CA LYS A 716 -11.59 11.29 16.97
C LYS A 716 -12.22 12.59 16.50
N THR A 717 -13.29 12.46 15.73
CA THR A 717 -14.17 13.54 15.22
C THR A 717 -15.63 13.11 15.37
N GLY A 718 -16.54 14.07 15.42
CA GLY A 718 -17.96 13.84 15.73
C GLY A 718 -18.21 13.50 17.20
N TRP A 719 -19.38 12.95 17.49
CA TRP A 719 -19.74 12.46 18.82
C TRP A 719 -18.73 11.45 19.37
N LEU A 720 -18.49 11.51 20.68
CA LEU A 720 -17.57 10.66 21.41
C LEU A 720 -18.12 10.38 22.81
N THR A 721 -18.18 9.12 23.22
CA THR A 721 -18.46 8.75 24.62
C THR A 721 -17.20 8.13 25.24
N VAL A 722 -16.85 8.54 26.48
CA VAL A 722 -15.72 8.01 27.25
C VAL A 722 -16.09 8.00 28.74
N LYS A 723 -15.98 6.85 29.41
CA LYS A 723 -16.37 6.64 30.81
C LYS A 723 -17.80 7.13 31.09
N LYS A 724 -18.76 6.75 30.24
CA LYS A 724 -20.19 7.15 30.32
C LYS A 724 -20.44 8.68 30.22
N LYS A 725 -19.44 9.48 29.84
CA LYS A 725 -19.57 10.92 29.55
C LYS A 725 -19.53 11.15 28.04
N THR A 726 -20.50 11.91 27.52
CA THR A 726 -20.63 12.21 26.09
C THR A 726 -20.04 13.58 25.77
N TYR A 727 -19.36 13.66 24.64
CA TYR A 727 -18.63 14.82 24.11
C TYR A 727 -18.94 14.95 22.60
N TYR A 728 -18.68 16.12 22.02
CA TYR A 728 -18.62 16.28 20.58
C TYR A 728 -17.26 16.84 20.16
N MET A 729 -16.55 16.11 19.31
CA MET A 729 -15.30 16.51 18.71
C MET A 729 -15.59 17.13 17.34
N LEU A 730 -14.99 18.29 17.06
CA LEU A 730 -15.09 19.01 15.80
C LEU A 730 -14.41 18.24 14.64
N SER A 731 -14.54 18.76 13.42
CA SER A 731 -13.87 18.22 12.23
C SER A 731 -12.35 18.43 12.25
N ASP A 732 -11.86 19.47 12.92
CA ASP A 732 -10.43 19.69 13.19
C ASP A 732 -9.88 18.67 14.21
N GLY A 733 -10.74 18.21 15.13
CA GLY A 733 -10.50 17.27 16.23
C GLY A 733 -10.74 17.84 17.64
N GLY A 734 -10.99 19.14 17.79
CA GLY A 734 -11.13 19.82 19.07
C GLY A 734 -12.49 19.58 19.75
N CYS A 735 -12.51 19.51 21.08
CA CYS A 735 -13.74 19.29 21.84
C CYS A 735 -14.62 20.56 21.87
N MET A 736 -15.92 20.43 21.58
CA MET A 736 -16.91 21.50 21.77
C MET A 736 -17.13 21.82 23.26
N THR A 737 -17.42 23.08 23.54
CA THR A 737 -17.90 23.63 24.82
C THR A 737 -19.02 24.64 24.55
N GLY A 738 -19.93 24.85 25.51
CA GLY A 738 -21.02 25.81 25.41
C GLY A 738 -22.23 25.32 24.60
N TRP A 739 -23.10 26.27 24.24
CA TRP A 739 -24.30 26.03 23.43
C TRP A 739 -23.93 25.82 21.95
N ASN A 740 -24.25 24.65 21.40
CA ASN A 740 -23.85 24.25 20.04
C ASN A 740 -25.01 23.67 19.24
N LYS A 741 -24.97 23.82 17.92
CA LYS A 741 -26.03 23.36 17.00
C LYS A 741 -25.47 22.30 16.04
N ILE A 742 -25.96 21.07 16.14
CA ILE A 742 -25.47 19.89 15.41
C ILE A 742 -26.69 19.20 14.77
N LYS A 743 -26.70 18.95 13.45
CA LYS A 743 -27.86 18.40 12.71
C LYS A 743 -29.20 19.13 13.04
N LYS A 744 -29.23 20.46 12.86
CA LYS A 744 -30.30 21.41 13.27
C LYS A 744 -30.73 21.42 14.75
N LYS A 745 -30.41 20.39 15.53
CA LYS A 745 -30.67 20.24 16.97
C LYS A 745 -29.68 21.07 17.78
N ILE A 746 -30.07 21.49 18.97
CA ILE A 746 -29.24 22.30 19.89
C ILE A 746 -28.89 21.44 21.09
N TYR A 747 -27.65 21.55 21.55
CA TYR A 747 -27.08 20.83 22.71
C TYR A 747 -26.28 21.83 23.56
N TYR A 748 -26.01 21.46 24.81
CA TYR A 748 -25.12 22.22 25.69
C TYR A 748 -24.01 21.32 26.23
N PHE A 749 -22.77 21.75 26.08
CA PHE A 749 -21.58 21.11 26.63
C PHE A 749 -20.99 22.02 27.72
N ASN A 750 -20.63 21.47 28.88
CA ASN A 750 -19.98 22.27 29.93
C ASN A 750 -18.53 22.63 29.56
N TYR A 751 -17.84 23.42 30.41
CA TYR A 751 -16.46 23.87 30.14
C TYR A 751 -15.44 22.70 30.03
N SER A 752 -15.74 21.54 30.63
CA SER A 752 -14.93 20.32 30.45
C SER A 752 -15.20 19.58 29.12
N GLY A 753 -16.19 20.02 28.35
CA GLY A 753 -16.65 19.42 27.09
C GLY A 753 -17.78 18.39 27.23
N VAL A 754 -18.32 18.19 28.44
CA VAL A 754 -19.32 17.13 28.71
C VAL A 754 -20.71 17.62 28.35
N MET A 755 -21.44 16.87 27.52
CA MET A 755 -22.84 17.12 27.19
C MET A 755 -23.70 17.09 28.46
N GLN A 756 -24.62 18.05 28.60
CA GLN A 756 -25.57 18.11 29.71
C GLN A 756 -26.96 17.63 29.29
N THR A 757 -27.73 17.14 30.25
CA THR A 757 -29.15 16.76 30.13
C THR A 757 -29.95 17.42 31.26
N GLY A 758 -31.28 17.31 31.25
CA GLY A 758 -32.15 17.81 32.30
C GLY A 758 -32.60 19.26 32.13
N TRP A 759 -33.07 19.85 33.23
CA TRP A 759 -33.54 21.23 33.29
C TRP A 759 -32.42 22.25 33.09
N THR A 760 -32.68 23.29 32.28
CA THR A 760 -31.72 24.35 31.99
C THR A 760 -32.42 25.67 31.65
N TYR A 761 -31.66 26.73 31.37
CA TYR A 761 -32.15 28.01 30.87
C TYR A 761 -31.54 28.30 29.49
N TYR A 762 -32.40 28.51 28.50
CA TYR A 762 -32.02 28.91 27.15
C TYR A 762 -32.72 30.24 26.81
N ASN A 763 -31.96 31.24 26.36
CA ASN A 763 -32.44 32.61 26.12
C ASN A 763 -33.30 33.16 27.28
N TYR A 764 -32.82 33.00 28.51
CA TYR A 764 -33.49 33.42 29.76
C TYR A 764 -34.88 32.80 30.01
N LYS A 765 -35.20 31.68 29.35
CA LYS A 765 -36.43 30.90 29.60
C LYS A 765 -36.10 29.48 30.03
N LYS A 766 -36.90 28.94 30.94
CA LYS A 766 -36.79 27.55 31.42
C LYS A 766 -37.00 26.60 30.25
N ALA A 767 -36.02 25.73 30.03
CA ALA A 767 -35.92 24.81 28.91
C ALA A 767 -35.45 23.43 29.41
N TYR A 768 -35.40 22.44 28.53
CA TYR A 768 -35.02 21.07 28.88
C TYR A 768 -34.12 20.45 27.80
N LEU A 769 -33.00 19.86 28.21
CA LEU A 769 -32.15 19.02 27.38
C LEU A 769 -32.58 17.57 27.64
N LYS A 770 -33.08 16.84 26.63
CA LYS A 770 -33.69 15.52 26.85
C LYS A 770 -32.71 14.54 27.52
N ASP A 771 -33.21 13.70 28.42
CA ASP A 771 -32.41 12.71 29.19
C ASP A 771 -31.75 11.64 28.30
N ASP A 772 -32.34 11.34 27.14
CA ASP A 772 -31.93 10.26 26.23
C ASP A 772 -30.84 10.68 25.23
N THR A 773 -30.84 11.95 24.83
CA THR A 773 -30.16 12.46 23.62
C THR A 773 -29.44 13.78 23.85
N GLY A 774 -29.70 14.49 24.95
CA GLY A 774 -29.17 15.84 25.22
C GLY A 774 -29.73 16.94 24.33
N GLU A 775 -30.72 16.66 23.49
CA GLU A 775 -31.33 17.64 22.59
C GLU A 775 -32.18 18.66 23.35
N LEU A 776 -32.04 19.95 23.03
CA LEU A 776 -32.91 21.00 23.56
C LEU A 776 -34.35 20.83 23.02
N ALA A 777 -35.30 20.57 23.93
CA ALA A 777 -36.69 20.31 23.61
C ALA A 777 -37.36 21.47 22.85
N LYS A 778 -38.06 21.14 21.75
CA LYS A 778 -38.65 22.12 20.83
C LYS A 778 -39.93 21.59 20.19
N ASN A 779 -41.01 22.37 20.27
CA ASN A 779 -42.33 22.05 19.70
C ASN A 779 -42.75 20.60 19.99
N THR A 780 -42.62 20.18 21.26
CA THR A 780 -42.72 18.77 21.65
C THR A 780 -43.13 18.63 23.11
N PHE A 781 -43.79 17.52 23.43
CA PHE A 781 -44.05 17.09 24.81
C PHE A 781 -42.85 16.32 25.33
N ILE A 782 -42.55 16.46 26.62
CA ILE A 782 -41.51 15.73 27.33
C ILE A 782 -42.16 15.11 28.57
N ILE A 783 -42.08 13.79 28.70
CA ILE A 783 -42.50 13.05 29.89
C ILE A 783 -41.24 12.74 30.69
N LEU A 784 -41.20 13.15 31.96
CA LEU A 784 -40.09 12.87 32.86
C LEU A 784 -40.27 11.50 33.54
N LYS A 785 -39.17 10.93 34.07
CA LYS A 785 -39.16 9.63 34.78
C LYS A 785 -40.09 9.53 35.99
N ASN A 786 -40.66 10.64 36.44
CA ASN A 786 -41.67 10.73 37.51
C ASN A 786 -43.11 10.87 36.97
N GLY A 787 -43.35 10.53 35.70
CA GLY A 787 -44.65 10.59 35.03
C GLY A 787 -45.13 12.00 34.65
N LYS A 788 -44.39 13.06 34.98
CA LYS A 788 -44.84 14.44 34.74
C LYS A 788 -44.56 14.87 33.30
N THR A 789 -45.63 15.23 32.59
CA THR A 789 -45.59 15.74 31.21
C THR A 789 -45.47 17.26 31.19
N TYR A 790 -44.62 17.77 30.30
CA TYR A 790 -44.35 19.18 30.03
C TYR A 790 -44.39 19.44 28.52
N TYR A 791 -44.67 20.67 28.09
CA TYR A 791 -44.57 21.06 26.67
C TYR A 791 -43.62 22.23 26.44
N PHE A 792 -42.78 22.12 25.40
CA PHE A 792 -41.81 23.14 24.99
C PHE A 792 -42.17 23.67 23.60
N ASN A 793 -42.24 25.00 23.46
CA ASN A 793 -42.74 25.63 22.23
C ASN A 793 -41.67 25.72 21.10
N LYS A 794 -42.02 26.35 19.97
CA LYS A 794 -41.10 26.57 18.82
C LYS A 794 -39.86 27.41 19.15
N LYS A 795 -39.88 28.15 20.28
CA LYS A 795 -38.78 28.96 20.84
C LYS A 795 -38.09 28.28 22.05
N TYR A 796 -38.22 26.94 22.18
CA TYR A 796 -37.60 26.11 23.24
C TYR A 796 -38.05 26.39 24.69
N ALA A 797 -39.05 27.26 24.90
CA ALA A 797 -39.51 27.64 26.23
C ALA A 797 -40.61 26.69 26.72
N MET A 798 -40.47 26.21 27.97
CA MET A 798 -41.52 25.52 28.71
C MET A 798 -42.81 26.36 28.72
N GLN A 799 -43.98 25.73 28.60
CA GLN A 799 -45.27 26.41 28.64
C GLN A 799 -45.99 26.26 30.00
N THR A 800 -46.78 27.27 30.32
CA THR A 800 -47.68 27.38 31.49
C THR A 800 -49.02 28.00 31.06
N GLY A 801 -50.08 27.75 31.81
CA GLY A 801 -51.46 28.15 31.49
C GLY A 801 -52.10 27.34 30.35
N LEU A 802 -53.21 27.84 29.83
CA LEU A 802 -53.89 27.28 28.65
C LEU A 802 -53.02 27.41 27.39
N LYS A 803 -52.95 26.35 26.58
CA LYS A 803 -52.28 26.32 25.27
C LYS A 803 -53.04 25.46 24.27
N THR A 804 -53.11 25.92 23.02
CA THR A 804 -53.52 25.11 21.88
C THR A 804 -52.29 24.51 21.20
N ILE A 805 -52.29 23.19 21.00
CA ILE A 805 -51.17 22.41 20.43
C ILE A 805 -51.80 21.37 19.49
N ASN A 806 -51.44 21.41 18.20
CA ASN A 806 -51.99 20.50 17.18
C ASN A 806 -53.55 20.50 17.13
N LYS A 807 -54.16 21.69 17.16
CA LYS A 807 -55.61 21.98 17.31
C LYS A 807 -56.20 21.73 18.69
N GLU A 808 -55.75 20.70 19.41
CA GLU A 808 -56.19 20.37 20.77
C GLU A 808 -55.82 21.45 21.81
N LYS A 809 -56.62 21.63 22.85
CA LYS A 809 -56.34 22.55 23.98
C LYS A 809 -55.89 21.78 25.21
N TYR A 810 -54.86 22.27 25.89
CA TYR A 810 -54.26 21.69 27.10
C TYR A 810 -54.12 22.77 28.19
N TYR A 811 -54.01 22.35 29.45
CA TYR A 811 -53.59 23.22 30.55
C TYR A 811 -52.30 22.72 31.19
N PHE A 812 -51.37 23.65 31.42
CA PHE A 812 -50.13 23.42 32.18
C PHE A 812 -50.15 24.30 33.43
N ALA A 813 -49.84 23.77 34.60
CA ALA A 813 -49.67 24.56 35.82
C ALA A 813 -48.45 25.51 35.72
N ASP A 814 -48.29 26.44 36.66
CA ASP A 814 -47.15 27.38 36.68
C ASP A 814 -45.79 26.67 36.86
N SER A 815 -45.79 25.47 37.44
CA SER A 815 -44.63 24.57 37.49
C SER A 815 -44.24 23.98 36.13
N GLY A 816 -45.13 24.08 35.14
CA GLY A 816 -45.03 23.52 33.78
C GLY A 816 -45.72 22.17 33.58
N VAL A 817 -46.25 21.56 34.65
CA VAL A 817 -46.84 20.20 34.60
C VAL A 817 -48.22 20.25 33.93
N MET A 818 -48.43 19.38 32.94
CA MET A 818 -49.72 19.19 32.27
C MET A 818 -50.79 18.66 33.23
N ALA A 819 -52.03 19.14 33.11
CA ALA A 819 -53.18 18.51 33.75
C ALA A 819 -53.58 17.22 33.01
N VAL A 820 -53.90 16.17 33.77
CA VAL A 820 -54.48 14.90 33.30
C VAL A 820 -55.50 14.42 34.33
N SER A 821 -56.58 13.78 33.87
CA SER A 821 -57.69 13.24 34.68
C SER A 821 -58.16 14.15 35.81
N LYS A 822 -58.32 15.46 35.57
CA LYS A 822 -58.65 16.41 36.64
C LYS A 822 -59.31 17.72 36.19
N TRP A 823 -60.03 18.31 37.13
CA TRP A 823 -60.54 19.67 37.04
C TRP A 823 -59.45 20.75 37.00
N VAL A 824 -59.71 21.80 36.23
CA VAL A 824 -58.86 22.98 36.04
C VAL A 824 -59.74 24.24 36.03
N THR A 825 -59.44 25.23 36.87
CA THR A 825 -60.17 26.51 36.89
C THR A 825 -59.31 27.63 36.30
N VAL A 826 -59.83 28.38 35.32
CA VAL A 826 -59.15 29.54 34.72
C VAL A 826 -60.17 30.67 34.51
N LYS A 827 -59.93 31.83 35.15
CA LYS A 827 -60.83 33.01 35.11
C LYS A 827 -62.29 32.64 35.41
N ASN A 828 -62.51 31.96 36.52
CA ASN A 828 -63.81 31.46 37.01
C ASN A 828 -64.54 30.45 36.10
N LYS A 829 -64.02 30.08 34.93
CA LYS A 829 -64.50 28.93 34.16
C LYS A 829 -63.78 27.64 34.61
N LYS A 830 -64.52 26.55 34.77
CA LYS A 830 -64.00 25.20 35.01
C LYS A 830 -63.93 24.41 33.69
N TYR A 831 -62.81 23.73 33.50
CA TYR A 831 -62.47 22.84 32.40
C TYR A 831 -62.10 21.48 33.01
N TYR A 832 -62.29 20.38 32.29
CA TYR A 832 -61.76 19.08 32.70
C TYR A 832 -60.65 18.63 31.74
N ALA A 833 -59.51 18.22 32.30
CA ALA A 833 -58.44 17.59 31.55
C ALA A 833 -58.64 16.07 31.58
N THR A 834 -58.74 15.46 30.40
CA THR A 834 -58.90 14.02 30.18
C THR A 834 -57.65 13.22 30.57
N ALA A 835 -57.69 11.89 30.46
CA ALA A 835 -56.54 11.03 30.77
C ALA A 835 -55.31 11.30 29.86
N ASP A 836 -55.51 11.69 28.61
CA ASP A 836 -54.47 12.14 27.68
C ASP A 836 -54.15 13.66 27.80
N GLY A 837 -54.83 14.36 28.71
CA GLY A 837 -54.55 15.75 29.11
C GLY A 837 -55.10 16.84 28.19
N LYS A 838 -55.84 16.47 27.15
CA LYS A 838 -56.68 17.40 26.39
C LYS A 838 -57.75 17.97 27.33
N LEU A 839 -58.24 19.16 27.02
CA LEU A 839 -59.43 19.71 27.67
C LEU A 839 -60.67 19.26 26.89
N ALA A 840 -61.64 18.69 27.59
CA ALA A 840 -62.92 18.26 27.00
C ALA A 840 -63.65 19.45 26.34
N HIS A 841 -64.27 19.21 25.18
CA HIS A 841 -65.11 20.16 24.46
C HIS A 841 -66.00 19.43 23.46
N ASP A 842 -67.16 20.01 23.16
CA ASP A 842 -68.18 19.48 22.25
C ASP A 842 -68.54 18.01 22.52
N CYS A 843 -68.52 17.62 23.80
CA CYS A 843 -68.66 16.23 24.22
C CYS A 843 -69.26 16.06 25.63
N TRP A 844 -69.86 14.89 25.83
CA TRP A 844 -70.24 14.37 27.14
C TRP A 844 -69.03 13.75 27.85
N GLN A 845 -68.97 13.84 29.18
CA GLN A 845 -67.97 13.18 30.01
C GLN A 845 -68.61 12.73 31.33
N LYS A 846 -68.32 11.49 31.75
CA LYS A 846 -68.66 11.01 33.10
C LYS A 846 -67.42 11.11 34.01
N ILE A 847 -67.53 11.89 35.09
CA ILE A 847 -66.44 12.25 36.01
C ILE A 847 -66.96 12.10 37.45
N ASP A 848 -66.28 11.31 38.28
CA ASP A 848 -66.68 11.05 39.69
C ASP A 848 -68.17 10.66 39.83
N ASP A 849 -68.58 9.70 38.98
CA ASP A 849 -69.94 9.22 38.74
C ASP A 849 -71.00 10.24 38.26
N LYS A 850 -70.60 11.48 38.00
CA LYS A 850 -71.49 12.57 37.51
C LYS A 850 -71.29 12.83 36.03
N THR A 851 -72.38 13.10 35.32
CA THR A 851 -72.36 13.41 33.89
C THR A 851 -72.28 14.92 33.67
N TYR A 852 -71.36 15.34 32.79
CA TYR A 852 -71.12 16.71 32.38
C TYR A 852 -71.16 16.82 30.86
N TYR A 853 -71.53 17.99 30.33
CA TYR A 853 -71.29 18.34 28.93
C TYR A 853 -70.35 19.54 28.83
N PHE A 854 -69.35 19.44 27.96
CA PHE A 854 -68.39 20.51 27.70
C PHE A 854 -68.72 21.20 26.37
N GLY A 855 -68.87 22.52 26.38
CA GLY A 855 -69.17 23.29 25.18
C GLY A 855 -67.94 23.59 24.31
N SER A 856 -68.15 24.24 23.18
CA SER A 856 -67.09 24.66 22.23
C SER A 856 -66.09 25.68 22.78
N ASP A 857 -66.37 26.30 23.94
CA ASP A 857 -65.41 27.13 24.67
C ASP A 857 -64.49 26.33 25.63
N TYR A 858 -64.78 25.02 25.76
CA TYR A 858 -64.13 23.98 26.56
C TYR A 858 -64.48 24.01 28.07
N ALA A 859 -65.41 24.88 28.49
CA ALA A 859 -65.97 24.84 29.84
C ALA A 859 -67.18 23.90 29.91
N TYR A 860 -67.54 23.44 31.11
CA TYR A 860 -68.86 22.81 31.28
C TYR A 860 -69.99 23.83 31.06
N VAL A 861 -71.15 23.35 30.63
CA VAL A 861 -72.37 24.15 30.53
C VAL A 861 -73.19 24.08 31.82
N THR A 862 -74.07 25.07 32.05
CA THR A 862 -74.95 25.18 33.23
C THR A 862 -76.35 25.63 32.82
N GLY A 863 -77.38 25.29 33.61
CA GLY A 863 -78.77 25.62 33.32
C GLY A 863 -79.35 24.79 32.18
N THR A 864 -80.47 25.25 31.59
CA THR A 864 -81.10 24.60 30.43
C THR A 864 -80.27 24.83 29.16
N GLN A 865 -79.98 23.75 28.43
CA GLN A 865 -79.15 23.76 27.22
C GLN A 865 -79.77 22.87 26.14
N THR A 866 -79.51 23.16 24.87
CA THR A 866 -79.92 22.31 23.74
C THR A 866 -78.69 21.77 23.02
N ILE A 867 -78.55 20.44 22.99
CA ILE A 867 -77.42 19.69 22.43
C ILE A 867 -78.01 18.66 21.45
N ASP A 868 -77.54 18.67 20.20
CA ASP A 868 -78.01 17.78 19.12
C ASP A 868 -79.55 17.72 18.95
N GLY A 869 -80.22 18.86 19.17
CA GLY A 869 -81.67 18.99 19.07
C GLY A 869 -82.48 18.48 20.28
N LYS A 870 -81.82 17.91 21.30
CA LYS A 870 -82.42 17.56 22.59
C LYS A 870 -82.13 18.63 23.65
N THR A 871 -83.04 18.81 24.59
CA THR A 871 -82.87 19.74 25.72
C THR A 871 -82.50 18.99 26.99
N TYR A 872 -81.56 19.54 27.75
CA TYR A 872 -81.01 18.99 29.00
C TYR A 872 -80.92 20.10 30.05
N VAL A 873 -80.92 19.76 31.32
CA VAL A 873 -80.74 20.73 32.42
C VAL A 873 -79.53 20.37 33.27
N PHE A 874 -78.67 21.35 33.51
CA PHE A 874 -77.45 21.22 34.31
C PHE A 874 -77.50 22.14 35.54
N ASP A 875 -76.94 21.71 36.67
CA ASP A 875 -76.85 22.53 37.89
C ASP A 875 -75.78 23.65 37.80
N GLU A 876 -75.61 24.44 38.86
CA GLU A 876 -74.58 25.48 38.96
C GLU A 876 -73.13 24.92 38.93
N ASN A 877 -72.96 23.64 39.21
CA ASN A 877 -71.69 22.91 39.14
C ASN A 877 -71.46 22.19 37.80
N GLY A 878 -72.41 22.31 36.85
CA GLY A 878 -72.36 21.68 35.53
C GLY A 878 -72.80 20.22 35.47
N VAL A 879 -73.37 19.69 36.56
CA VAL A 879 -73.86 18.30 36.65
C VAL A 879 -75.22 18.20 35.95
N LEU A 880 -75.39 17.20 35.09
CA LEU A 880 -76.68 16.88 34.47
C LEU A 880 -77.72 16.49 35.54
N THR A 881 -78.88 17.15 35.53
CA THR A 881 -79.98 16.95 36.49
C THR A 881 -81.30 16.56 35.84
N ASP A 882 -81.50 16.85 34.55
CA ASP A 882 -82.67 16.41 33.78
C ASP A 882 -82.29 16.11 32.31
N GLY A 883 -82.91 15.07 31.75
CA GLY A 883 -82.56 14.43 30.49
C GLY A 883 -81.49 13.33 30.61
N GLU A 884 -81.66 12.22 29.88
CA GLU A 884 -80.65 11.15 29.78
C GLU A 884 -79.62 11.47 28.69
N ALA A 885 -78.35 11.56 29.08
CA ALA A 885 -77.24 11.62 28.12
C ALA A 885 -77.17 10.33 27.28
N PRO A 886 -76.62 10.37 26.04
CA PRO A 886 -76.46 9.17 25.23
C PRO A 886 -75.65 8.10 25.99
N GLU A 887 -76.11 6.85 25.98
CA GLU A 887 -75.30 5.74 26.47
C GLU A 887 -74.00 5.67 25.67
N GLU A 888 -72.87 5.45 26.35
CA GLU A 888 -71.61 5.15 25.67
C GLU A 888 -71.71 3.75 25.04
N THR A 889 -72.15 3.69 23.79
CA THR A 889 -71.77 2.58 22.91
C THR A 889 -70.26 2.65 22.73
N SER A 890 -69.53 1.96 23.61
CA SER A 890 -68.10 1.77 23.48
C SER A 890 -67.84 1.02 22.17
N GLU A 891 -67.46 1.74 21.11
CA GLU A 891 -66.92 1.08 19.92
C GLU A 891 -65.70 0.30 20.36
N THR A 892 -65.81 -1.02 20.22
CA THR A 892 -64.89 -1.96 20.82
C THR A 892 -63.54 -1.86 20.14
N ASP A 893 -62.56 -1.54 20.97
CA ASP A 893 -61.27 -2.23 21.02
C ASP A 893 -60.70 -2.61 19.64
N THR A 894 -59.90 -1.69 19.08
CA THR A 894 -59.01 -2.03 17.97
C THR A 894 -57.79 -2.80 18.48
N THR A 895 -58.03 -3.96 19.10
CA THR A 895 -57.12 -5.12 19.03
C THR A 895 -56.98 -5.53 17.57
N SER A 896 -56.19 -4.76 16.82
CA SER A 896 -55.53 -5.24 15.63
C SER A 896 -54.64 -6.40 16.06
N GLU A 897 -55.09 -7.64 15.81
CA GLU A 897 -54.24 -8.83 16.00
C GLU A 897 -52.95 -8.62 15.19
N LEU A 898 -51.85 -8.36 15.91
CA LEU A 898 -50.58 -8.00 15.32
C LEU A 898 -50.06 -9.19 14.51
N TYR A 899 -49.62 -8.94 13.27
CA TYR A 899 -49.32 -10.01 12.34
C TYR A 899 -48.01 -10.72 12.70
N ALA A 900 -48.11 -11.90 13.30
CA ALA A 900 -46.93 -12.68 13.69
C ALA A 900 -46.03 -13.00 12.49
N ILE A 901 -44.72 -12.76 12.64
CA ILE A 901 -43.71 -13.06 11.60
C ILE A 901 -43.49 -14.57 11.45
N MET A 902 -43.59 -15.30 12.56
CA MET A 902 -43.42 -16.75 12.62
C MET A 902 -44.74 -17.50 12.36
N GLY A 903 -44.62 -18.76 11.96
CA GLY A 903 -45.73 -19.69 11.75
C GLY A 903 -45.99 -19.98 10.27
N THR A 904 -47.04 -20.76 10.00
CA THR A 904 -47.36 -21.23 8.64
C THR A 904 -47.72 -20.07 7.71
N SER A 905 -47.11 -20.04 6.52
CA SER A 905 -47.45 -19.12 5.43
C SER A 905 -48.88 -19.37 4.94
N SER A 906 -49.68 -18.32 4.70
CA SER A 906 -51.04 -18.48 4.15
C SER A 906 -51.12 -18.23 2.64
N VAL A 907 -50.00 -18.26 1.92
CA VAL A 907 -49.91 -17.99 0.47
C VAL A 907 -49.18 -19.10 -0.28
N THR A 908 -49.55 -19.28 -1.55
CA THR A 908 -48.87 -20.18 -2.48
C THR A 908 -47.74 -19.46 -3.24
N VAL A 909 -46.92 -20.21 -3.97
CA VAL A 909 -45.95 -19.64 -4.92
C VAL A 909 -46.69 -18.84 -6.00
N ASP A 910 -47.81 -19.35 -6.50
CA ASP A 910 -48.59 -18.71 -7.55
C ASP A 910 -49.17 -17.37 -7.11
N ASP A 911 -49.56 -17.20 -5.85
CA ASP A 911 -50.09 -15.92 -5.35
C ASP A 911 -49.00 -14.84 -5.30
N MET A 912 -47.78 -15.24 -4.89
CA MET A 912 -46.61 -14.37 -4.95
C MET A 912 -46.22 -14.04 -6.41
N VAL A 913 -46.31 -15.00 -7.34
CA VAL A 913 -46.04 -14.78 -8.77
C VAL A 913 -47.10 -13.87 -9.42
N LYS A 914 -48.40 -14.12 -9.18
CA LYS A 914 -49.52 -13.23 -9.57
C LYS A 914 -49.27 -11.82 -9.07
N ARG A 915 -48.89 -11.67 -7.79
CA ARG A 915 -48.68 -10.37 -7.17
C ARG A 915 -47.44 -9.64 -7.68
N TYR A 916 -46.40 -10.36 -8.09
CA TYR A 916 -45.25 -9.77 -8.79
C TYR A 916 -45.67 -9.30 -10.18
N ASN A 917 -46.34 -10.14 -10.96
CA ASN A 917 -46.77 -9.80 -12.32
C ASN A 917 -47.74 -8.60 -12.33
N SER A 918 -48.64 -8.49 -11.34
CA SER A 918 -49.55 -7.33 -11.19
C SER A 918 -48.87 -6.04 -10.73
N SER A 919 -47.58 -6.05 -10.40
CA SER A 919 -46.80 -4.82 -10.14
C SER A 919 -46.37 -4.10 -11.42
N GLY A 920 -46.50 -4.74 -12.60
CA GLY A 920 -46.01 -4.22 -13.87
C GLY A 920 -44.48 -4.25 -14.03
N MET A 921 -43.76 -4.90 -13.11
CA MET A 921 -42.30 -4.92 -13.11
C MET A 921 -41.71 -6.11 -13.87
N THR A 922 -40.77 -5.84 -14.77
CA THR A 922 -40.02 -6.88 -15.51
C THR A 922 -39.06 -7.64 -14.59
N TYR A 923 -39.19 -8.96 -14.54
CA TYR A 923 -38.29 -9.81 -13.74
C TYR A 923 -36.83 -9.78 -14.29
N PRO A 924 -35.81 -9.52 -13.44
CA PRO A 924 -34.43 -9.33 -13.88
C PRO A 924 -33.66 -10.64 -14.14
N ALA A 925 -34.21 -11.51 -15.00
CA ALA A 925 -33.71 -12.86 -15.31
C ALA A 925 -32.21 -12.91 -15.61
N LYS A 926 -31.67 -11.97 -16.40
CA LYS A 926 -30.25 -11.91 -16.79
C LYS A 926 -29.29 -11.80 -15.59
N ALA A 927 -29.76 -11.24 -14.46
CA ALA A 927 -29.00 -11.15 -13.23
C ALA A 927 -29.25 -12.37 -12.33
N LEU A 928 -30.52 -12.64 -11.98
CA LEU A 928 -30.86 -13.64 -10.96
C LEU A 928 -30.68 -15.10 -11.44
N LYS A 929 -30.70 -15.37 -12.75
CA LYS A 929 -30.33 -16.68 -13.31
C LYS A 929 -28.90 -17.09 -12.94
N LYS A 930 -27.98 -16.14 -12.75
CA LYS A 930 -26.59 -16.42 -12.31
C LYS A 930 -26.51 -16.90 -10.86
N GLY A 931 -27.51 -16.59 -10.04
CA GLY A 931 -27.62 -17.04 -8.65
C GLY A 931 -28.69 -18.12 -8.44
N GLY A 932 -29.12 -18.81 -9.50
CA GLY A 932 -30.04 -19.96 -9.43
C GLY A 932 -31.53 -19.66 -9.56
N ALA A 933 -31.96 -18.40 -9.74
CA ALA A 933 -33.37 -18.04 -9.93
C ALA A 933 -33.63 -17.50 -11.34
N ALA A 934 -33.90 -18.40 -12.29
CA ALA A 934 -34.02 -18.05 -13.72
C ALA A 934 -35.25 -17.18 -14.04
N ASP A 935 -36.32 -17.34 -13.28
CA ASP A 935 -37.63 -16.72 -13.44
C ASP A 935 -38.28 -16.43 -12.07
N ILE A 936 -39.39 -15.68 -12.09
CA ILE A 936 -40.11 -15.27 -10.87
C ILE A 936 -40.71 -16.46 -10.11
N THR A 937 -41.12 -17.53 -10.80
CA THR A 937 -41.67 -18.74 -10.15
C THR A 937 -40.58 -19.42 -9.32
N THR A 938 -39.40 -19.64 -9.91
CA THR A 938 -38.21 -20.16 -9.20
C THR A 938 -37.85 -19.28 -8.01
N PHE A 939 -37.89 -17.96 -8.16
CA PHE A 939 -37.61 -17.01 -7.09
C PHE A 939 -38.61 -17.12 -5.91
N CYS A 940 -39.91 -17.15 -6.22
CA CYS A 940 -40.97 -17.29 -5.23
C CYS A 940 -40.98 -18.68 -4.55
N THR A 941 -40.59 -19.74 -5.25
CA THR A 941 -40.35 -21.08 -4.66
C THR A 941 -39.22 -21.03 -3.62
N ILE A 942 -38.07 -20.43 -3.96
CA ILE A 942 -36.95 -20.29 -3.02
C ILE A 942 -37.35 -19.46 -1.78
N ILE A 943 -38.13 -18.38 -1.96
CA ILE A 943 -38.71 -17.61 -0.84
C ILE A 943 -39.53 -18.51 0.09
N LYS A 944 -40.44 -19.32 -0.47
CA LYS A 944 -41.33 -20.18 0.32
C LYS A 944 -40.54 -21.25 1.09
N GLU A 945 -39.63 -21.94 0.41
CA GLU A 945 -38.79 -22.99 1.00
C GLU A 945 -37.91 -22.49 2.14
N GLU A 946 -37.16 -21.39 1.94
CA GLU A 946 -36.25 -20.87 2.96
C GLU A 946 -37.01 -20.29 4.18
N ALA A 947 -38.13 -19.61 3.93
CA ALA A 947 -39.01 -19.10 4.98
C ALA A 947 -39.58 -20.24 5.85
N GLU A 948 -40.19 -21.25 5.22
CA GLU A 948 -40.83 -22.38 5.91
C GLU A 948 -39.81 -23.32 6.58
N ALA A 949 -38.60 -23.44 6.01
CA ALA A 949 -37.49 -24.13 6.65
C ALA A 949 -37.14 -23.50 8.00
N GLU A 950 -37.08 -22.17 8.13
CA GLU A 950 -36.82 -21.52 9.42
C GLU A 950 -38.08 -21.34 10.30
N GLY A 951 -39.28 -21.36 9.70
CA GLY A 951 -40.57 -21.14 10.37
C GLY A 951 -41.09 -19.70 10.27
N VAL A 952 -40.54 -18.89 9.36
CA VAL A 952 -41.01 -17.55 9.01
C VAL A 952 -42.12 -17.67 7.96
N LYS A 953 -43.13 -16.81 8.00
CA LYS A 953 -44.18 -16.77 6.96
C LYS A 953 -43.63 -16.25 5.63
N ALA A 954 -43.84 -17.01 4.55
CA ALA A 954 -43.33 -16.67 3.22
C ALA A 954 -43.85 -15.30 2.71
N GLU A 955 -45.11 -14.95 3.02
CA GLU A 955 -45.66 -13.63 2.66
C GLU A 955 -44.93 -12.45 3.31
N VAL A 956 -44.34 -12.63 4.51
CA VAL A 956 -43.59 -11.59 5.22
C VAL A 956 -42.21 -11.39 4.57
N LEU A 957 -41.51 -12.49 4.28
CA LEU A 957 -40.23 -12.46 3.55
C LEU A 957 -40.43 -11.83 2.16
N TYR A 958 -41.45 -12.27 1.42
CA TYR A 958 -41.78 -11.73 0.10
C TYR A 958 -42.06 -10.22 0.15
N ALA A 959 -42.95 -9.79 1.04
CA ALA A 959 -43.33 -8.38 1.15
C ALA A 959 -42.12 -7.50 1.49
N GLN A 960 -41.27 -7.93 2.44
CA GLN A 960 -40.05 -7.22 2.77
C GLN A 960 -39.06 -7.19 1.60
N VAL A 961 -38.79 -8.31 0.93
CA VAL A 961 -37.93 -8.37 -0.27
C VAL A 961 -38.37 -7.37 -1.34
N MET A 962 -39.67 -7.25 -1.60
CA MET A 962 -40.20 -6.34 -2.61
C MET A 962 -40.12 -4.87 -2.19
N ILE A 963 -40.21 -4.56 -0.89
CA ILE A 963 -40.02 -3.21 -0.35
C ILE A 963 -38.53 -2.81 -0.42
N GLU A 964 -37.63 -3.62 0.18
CA GLU A 964 -36.19 -3.33 0.30
C GLU A 964 -35.48 -3.23 -1.07
N THR A 965 -35.87 -4.08 -2.03
CA THR A 965 -35.28 -4.05 -3.39
C THR A 965 -36.01 -3.10 -4.35
N GLY A 966 -37.15 -2.53 -3.96
CA GLY A 966 -38.03 -1.79 -4.86
C GLY A 966 -38.52 -2.66 -6.03
N TRP A 967 -39.13 -3.81 -5.74
CA TRP A 967 -39.62 -4.80 -6.72
C TRP A 967 -38.50 -5.39 -7.61
N LEU A 968 -37.43 -5.86 -6.98
CA LEU A 968 -36.22 -6.44 -7.61
C LEU A 968 -35.46 -5.49 -8.56
N LYS A 969 -35.72 -4.18 -8.52
CA LYS A 969 -34.96 -3.17 -9.29
C LYS A 969 -33.57 -2.87 -8.72
N PHE A 970 -33.42 -2.96 -7.39
CA PHE A 970 -32.22 -2.56 -6.65
C PHE A 970 -31.82 -1.09 -6.89
N GLY A 971 -32.67 -0.17 -6.42
CA GLY A 971 -32.42 1.29 -6.49
C GLY A 971 -31.61 1.88 -5.32
N GLY A 972 -31.12 1.05 -4.40
CA GLY A 972 -30.37 1.46 -3.20
C GLY A 972 -28.86 1.23 -3.30
N GLN A 973 -28.18 1.19 -2.14
CA GLN A 973 -26.73 0.97 -2.06
C GLN A 973 -26.28 -0.44 -2.49
N VAL A 974 -27.18 -1.42 -2.44
CA VAL A 974 -26.90 -2.83 -2.73
C VAL A 974 -27.22 -3.13 -4.19
N LYS A 975 -26.30 -3.81 -4.88
CA LYS A 975 -26.45 -4.22 -6.28
C LYS A 975 -27.10 -5.60 -6.38
N ILE A 976 -27.93 -5.80 -7.40
CA ILE A 976 -28.60 -7.09 -7.68
C ILE A 976 -27.64 -8.30 -7.75
N SER A 977 -26.39 -8.09 -8.18
CA SER A 977 -25.34 -9.11 -8.25
C SER A 977 -24.80 -9.57 -6.89
N GLN A 978 -25.22 -8.95 -5.79
CA GLN A 978 -24.84 -9.33 -4.42
C GLN A 978 -25.83 -10.29 -3.77
N TYR A 979 -26.99 -10.51 -4.42
CA TYR A 979 -28.11 -11.33 -3.94
C TYR A 979 -28.57 -10.99 -2.51
N ASN A 980 -28.38 -9.74 -2.07
CA ASN A 980 -28.71 -9.28 -0.73
C ASN A 980 -30.04 -8.50 -0.76
N PHE A 981 -31.14 -9.24 -0.66
CA PHE A 981 -32.50 -8.72 -0.86
C PHE A 981 -33.04 -7.90 0.32
N GLY A 982 -32.45 -8.03 1.50
CA GLY A 982 -32.86 -7.31 2.72
C GLY A 982 -31.92 -6.18 3.13
N GLY A 983 -31.07 -5.67 2.22
CA GLY A 983 -30.13 -4.59 2.53
C GLY A 983 -29.14 -4.92 3.65
N LEU A 984 -28.90 -6.20 3.98
CA LEU A 984 -28.20 -6.62 5.18
C LEU A 984 -26.78 -6.05 5.21
N GLY A 985 -26.51 -5.15 6.16
CA GLY A 985 -25.21 -4.50 6.33
C GLY A 985 -24.96 -3.30 5.41
N ALA A 986 -25.93 -2.91 4.58
CA ALA A 986 -25.94 -1.58 3.98
C ALA A 986 -26.19 -0.54 5.07
N THR A 987 -25.61 0.66 4.93
CA THR A 987 -25.76 1.75 5.89
C THR A 987 -25.55 3.09 5.20
N ASP A 988 -26.28 4.13 5.61
CA ASP A 988 -26.30 5.46 4.97
C ASP A 988 -24.91 6.14 4.81
N GLY A 989 -23.87 5.64 5.49
CA GLY A 989 -22.46 6.01 5.30
C GLY A 989 -21.74 5.36 4.10
N GLY A 990 -22.45 4.63 3.22
CA GLY A 990 -21.90 4.11 1.96
C GLY A 990 -21.25 2.72 2.03
N ALA A 991 -21.52 1.92 3.08
CA ALA A 991 -21.09 0.52 3.11
C ALA A 991 -21.97 -0.30 2.14
N GLY A 992 -21.37 -0.94 1.13
CA GLY A 992 -22.09 -1.59 0.02
C GLY A 992 -22.91 -2.85 0.34
N GLY A 993 -23.22 -3.13 1.61
CA GLY A 993 -23.94 -4.33 2.04
C GLY A 993 -23.15 -5.63 2.00
N ALA A 994 -23.70 -6.66 2.64
CA ALA A 994 -23.23 -8.03 2.51
C ALA A 994 -23.42 -8.55 1.07
N THR A 995 -22.63 -9.56 0.71
CA THR A 995 -22.70 -10.24 -0.59
C THR A 995 -22.80 -11.74 -0.36
N PHE A 996 -23.76 -12.39 -1.01
CA PHE A 996 -24.00 -13.82 -0.90
C PHE A 996 -23.63 -14.54 -2.20
N LYS A 997 -23.39 -15.86 -2.14
CA LYS A 997 -22.94 -16.65 -3.30
C LYS A 997 -24.03 -16.88 -4.36
N ASP A 998 -25.29 -16.97 -3.94
CA ASP A 998 -26.45 -17.29 -4.75
C ASP A 998 -27.73 -16.69 -4.13
N VAL A 999 -28.84 -16.73 -4.88
CA VAL A 999 -30.14 -16.16 -4.47
C VAL A 999 -30.68 -16.82 -3.20
N ARG A 1000 -30.54 -18.14 -3.10
CA ARG A 1000 -31.01 -18.94 -1.97
C ARG A 1000 -30.31 -18.54 -0.66
N THR A 1001 -28.99 -18.38 -0.70
CA THR A 1001 -28.19 -18.00 0.46
C THR A 1001 -28.55 -16.58 0.95
N GLY A 1002 -28.83 -15.66 0.02
CA GLY A 1002 -29.27 -14.31 0.36
C GLY A 1002 -30.65 -14.24 0.99
N LEU A 1003 -31.61 -14.99 0.43
CA LEU A 1003 -32.96 -15.11 1.01
C LEU A 1003 -32.94 -15.84 2.37
N ARG A 1004 -32.08 -16.86 2.53
CA ARG A 1004 -31.82 -17.51 3.82
C ARG A 1004 -31.30 -16.52 4.86
N ALA A 1005 -30.31 -15.70 4.51
CA ALA A 1005 -29.78 -14.69 5.43
C ALA A 1005 -30.87 -13.69 5.87
N GLN A 1006 -31.71 -13.21 4.95
CA GLN A 1006 -32.84 -12.34 5.29
C GLN A 1006 -33.88 -13.05 6.19
N THR A 1007 -34.17 -14.32 5.90
CA THR A 1007 -35.05 -15.15 6.73
C THR A 1007 -34.52 -15.34 8.14
N GLN A 1008 -33.22 -15.61 8.28
CA GLN A 1008 -32.55 -15.74 9.57
C GLN A 1008 -32.56 -14.42 10.33
N HIS A 1009 -32.40 -13.27 9.65
CA HIS A 1009 -32.53 -11.95 10.27
C HIS A 1009 -33.97 -11.70 10.78
N LEU A 1010 -35.00 -12.00 9.99
CA LEU A 1010 -36.42 -11.94 10.41
C LEU A 1010 -36.72 -12.85 11.61
N LYS A 1011 -36.23 -14.09 11.59
CA LYS A 1011 -36.36 -15.03 12.73
C LYS A 1011 -35.61 -14.55 13.97
N ALA A 1012 -34.48 -13.88 13.81
CA ALA A 1012 -33.77 -13.25 14.93
C ALA A 1012 -34.61 -12.16 15.59
N TYR A 1013 -35.28 -11.31 14.79
CA TYR A 1013 -36.23 -10.32 15.31
C TYR A 1013 -37.42 -10.99 16.00
N ALA A 1014 -37.97 -12.04 15.42
CA ALA A 1014 -39.25 -12.60 15.84
C ALA A 1014 -39.22 -13.56 17.04
N CYS A 1015 -38.21 -14.42 17.16
CA CYS A 1015 -38.16 -15.42 18.24
C CYS A 1015 -36.73 -15.72 18.76
N LYS A 1016 -36.66 -16.58 19.78
CA LYS A 1016 -35.40 -17.04 20.41
C LYS A 1016 -34.99 -18.47 20.01
N ASP A 1017 -35.81 -19.18 19.24
CA ASP A 1017 -35.60 -20.58 18.83
C ASP A 1017 -34.32 -20.76 18.00
N ALA A 1018 -33.75 -21.96 17.99
CA ALA A 1018 -32.58 -22.25 17.17
C ALA A 1018 -32.88 -22.07 15.66
N LEU A 1019 -31.86 -21.70 14.88
CA LEU A 1019 -31.93 -21.80 13.42
C LEU A 1019 -31.98 -23.27 13.00
N LYS A 1020 -32.73 -23.59 11.94
CA LYS A 1020 -32.76 -24.96 11.39
C LYS A 1020 -31.65 -25.18 10.35
N ASN A 1021 -31.24 -24.12 9.65
CA ASN A 1021 -30.10 -24.13 8.73
C ASN A 1021 -28.86 -23.47 9.37
N GLU A 1022 -27.69 -23.71 8.77
CA GLU A 1022 -26.45 -23.00 9.10
C GLU A 1022 -26.65 -21.47 9.01
N CYS A 1023 -26.08 -20.74 9.99
CA CYS A 1023 -26.19 -19.28 10.09
C CYS A 1023 -25.38 -18.57 9.01
N VAL A 1024 -26.03 -18.13 7.94
CA VAL A 1024 -25.43 -17.36 6.83
C VAL A 1024 -25.66 -15.85 6.95
N ASP A 1025 -26.54 -15.41 7.85
CA ASP A 1025 -26.70 -13.99 8.18
C ASP A 1025 -25.50 -13.44 8.98
N PRO A 1026 -24.66 -12.54 8.41
CA PRO A 1026 -23.52 -11.96 9.11
C PRO A 1026 -23.90 -11.01 10.26
N ARG A 1027 -25.19 -10.68 10.40
CA ARG A 1027 -25.73 -9.78 11.42
C ARG A 1027 -26.55 -10.48 12.50
N PHE A 1028 -26.75 -11.80 12.44
CA PHE A 1028 -27.65 -12.55 13.33
C PHE A 1028 -27.35 -12.29 14.81
N LYS A 1029 -26.07 -12.32 15.16
CA LYS A 1029 -25.54 -12.06 16.52
C LYS A 1029 -25.68 -10.62 17.02
N TYR A 1030 -26.11 -9.66 16.18
CA TYR A 1030 -26.34 -8.28 16.58
C TYR A 1030 -27.82 -7.97 16.85
N VAL A 1031 -28.73 -8.88 16.51
CA VAL A 1031 -30.17 -8.70 16.78
C VAL A 1031 -30.48 -9.09 18.22
N SER A 1032 -31.20 -8.22 18.94
CA SER A 1032 -31.75 -8.56 20.26
C SER A 1032 -32.87 -9.58 20.11
N ARG A 1033 -32.55 -10.88 20.26
CA ARG A 1033 -33.44 -11.94 19.79
C ARG A 1033 -34.84 -11.94 20.41
N GLY A 1034 -35.87 -11.96 19.56
CA GLY A 1034 -37.28 -11.89 19.95
C GLY A 1034 -37.78 -10.48 20.34
N CYS A 1035 -37.14 -9.40 19.87
CA CYS A 1035 -37.60 -8.02 20.17
C CYS A 1035 -38.74 -7.51 19.27
N ALA A 1036 -39.07 -8.21 18.17
CA ALA A 1036 -40.14 -7.84 17.25
C ALA A 1036 -40.87 -9.11 16.74
N PRO A 1037 -41.74 -9.74 17.54
CA PRO A 1037 -42.50 -10.94 17.14
C PRO A 1037 -43.51 -10.70 16.00
N TYR A 1038 -43.95 -9.45 15.82
CA TYR A 1038 -44.97 -9.05 14.85
C TYR A 1038 -44.41 -8.11 13.77
N VAL A 1039 -45.03 -8.09 12.59
CA VAL A 1039 -44.59 -7.34 11.40
C VAL A 1039 -44.63 -5.83 11.64
N GLU A 1040 -45.65 -5.34 12.34
CA GLU A 1040 -45.81 -3.95 12.76
C GLU A 1040 -44.57 -3.48 13.55
N TYR A 1041 -44.05 -4.36 14.40
CA TYR A 1041 -42.90 -4.13 15.27
C TYR A 1041 -41.54 -4.24 14.55
N LEU A 1042 -41.53 -4.46 13.23
CA LEU A 1042 -40.34 -4.24 12.40
C LEU A 1042 -40.07 -2.74 12.18
N GLY A 1043 -41.07 -1.87 12.39
CA GLY A 1043 -40.87 -0.43 12.53
C GLY A 1043 -40.40 -0.07 13.94
N MET A 1044 -39.27 0.63 14.06
CA MET A 1044 -38.67 0.97 15.36
C MET A 1044 -39.49 1.98 16.19
N LYS A 1045 -40.43 2.72 15.58
CA LYS A 1045 -41.29 3.69 16.29
C LYS A 1045 -42.57 3.03 16.79
N GLU A 1046 -43.01 2.00 16.07
CA GLU A 1046 -44.23 1.24 16.27
C GLU A 1046 -44.01 0.09 17.28
N ASN A 1047 -42.76 -0.36 17.44
CA ASN A 1047 -42.35 -1.37 18.42
C ASN A 1047 -42.18 -0.78 19.83
N PRO A 1048 -42.91 -1.27 20.87
CA PRO A 1048 -42.77 -0.81 22.26
C PRO A 1048 -41.36 -0.95 22.86
N SER A 1049 -40.49 -1.80 22.29
CA SER A 1049 -39.09 -1.96 22.73
C SER A 1049 -38.10 -0.97 22.08
N GLY A 1050 -38.56 -0.12 21.14
CA GLY A 1050 -37.72 0.82 20.39
C GLY A 1050 -36.71 0.15 19.44
N LYS A 1051 -36.88 -1.15 19.16
CA LYS A 1051 -36.06 -1.95 18.26
C LYS A 1051 -36.88 -2.37 17.04
N GLY A 1052 -36.22 -2.81 15.98
CA GLY A 1052 -36.89 -3.15 14.73
C GLY A 1052 -35.90 -3.22 13.58
N TRP A 1053 -36.42 -3.48 12.39
CA TRP A 1053 -35.67 -3.54 11.15
C TRP A 1053 -35.33 -2.14 10.62
N ALA A 1054 -36.30 -1.23 10.62
CA ALA A 1054 -36.18 0.10 10.04
C ALA A 1054 -36.59 1.22 11.01
N SER A 1055 -35.89 2.35 10.92
CA SER A 1055 -36.21 3.58 11.66
C SER A 1055 -37.29 4.46 11.01
N ALA A 1056 -37.84 4.02 9.88
CA ALA A 1056 -38.89 4.73 9.15
C ALA A 1056 -40.26 4.52 9.82
N GLU A 1057 -41.07 5.58 9.85
CA GLU A 1057 -42.45 5.55 10.37
C GLU A 1057 -43.35 4.75 9.41
N GLY A 1058 -44.25 3.94 9.96
CA GLY A 1058 -45.15 3.10 9.19
C GLY A 1058 -44.49 1.93 8.44
N TYR A 1059 -43.20 1.63 8.68
CA TYR A 1059 -42.50 0.57 7.93
C TYR A 1059 -43.18 -0.80 8.05
N GLY A 1060 -43.55 -1.21 9.27
CA GLY A 1060 -44.31 -2.45 9.49
C GLY A 1060 -45.67 -2.41 8.79
N GLN A 1061 -46.37 -1.28 8.85
CA GLN A 1061 -47.66 -1.08 8.18
C GLN A 1061 -47.57 -1.25 6.65
N HIS A 1062 -46.50 -0.77 6.01
CA HIS A 1062 -46.26 -1.00 4.58
C HIS A 1062 -46.10 -2.49 4.23
N ILE A 1063 -45.47 -3.28 5.10
CA ILE A 1063 -45.38 -4.75 4.94
C ILE A 1063 -46.78 -5.38 5.10
N ILE A 1064 -47.54 -4.97 6.13
CA ILE A 1064 -48.93 -5.43 6.34
C ILE A 1064 -49.82 -5.16 5.12
N ASP A 1065 -49.78 -3.95 4.58
CA ASP A 1065 -50.65 -3.58 3.45
C ASP A 1065 -50.21 -4.25 2.14
N LEU A 1066 -48.90 -4.51 1.97
CA LEU A 1066 -48.43 -5.36 0.88
C LEU A 1066 -48.92 -6.82 1.05
N ILE A 1067 -48.84 -7.40 2.25
CA ILE A 1067 -49.40 -8.74 2.55
C ILE A 1067 -50.90 -8.82 2.24
N LYS A 1068 -51.69 -7.80 2.63
CA LYS A 1068 -53.12 -7.70 2.27
C LYS A 1068 -53.38 -7.68 0.76
N THR A 1069 -52.40 -7.36 -0.07
CA THR A 1069 -52.50 -7.44 -1.54
C THR A 1069 -51.96 -8.73 -2.14
N ILE A 1070 -51.24 -9.58 -1.40
CA ILE A 1070 -50.89 -10.95 -1.87
C ILE A 1070 -52.08 -11.90 -1.66
N LYS A 1071 -52.93 -11.63 -0.66
CA LYS A 1071 -54.11 -12.45 -0.30
C LYS A 1071 -55.41 -12.01 -1.01
N LYS A 1072 -55.31 -11.36 -2.17
CA LYS A 1072 -56.41 -10.89 -3.02
C LYS A 1072 -56.20 -11.38 -4.45
#